data_AF-A0AAU2DZV7-F1
#
_entry.id   AF-A0AAU2DZV7-F1
#
_cell.length_a   1.000
_cell.length_b   1.000
_cell.length_c   1.000
_cell.angle_alpha   90.00
_cell.angle_beta   90.00
_cell.angle_gamma   90.00
#
_symmetry.space_group_name_H-M   'P 1'
#
loop_
_entity.id
_entity.type
_entity.pdbx_description
1 polymer ?
#
loop_
_entity_poly.entity_id
_entity_poly.type
_entity_poly.pdbx_seq_one_letter_code
_entity_poly.pdbx_strand_id
1 'polypeptide(L)'
;MELGAEDGASTLEDLVLRAVAAGRRTVRGLGELFCLPNRLMLDVVHGLWSRGFLAVDFTTNTLENTQAAQSVLGEHDGESTVPVTVKTHKFLFDPVTASVALLHRKGMDRVPQGAAAMPLARGISETDIPQRDLLRAVREAVRTDQRQGGLRQPVLNVSFANPLLSPSEAVHWNTVEVVVNRDPTTGQVTAAPVQMPQGWGSRAVQLFQARVRELVRTRPESRFVQQLLSRQVLEVVPPDSLRSLLVGLDRLAEGLNTVPFEQLPTRHHELCARAGQAMDHLAEARRAGCSVQRVAAGAGVNWVVTHLVESAAHQVVLAVPHITYNALHQVLPSLELAAKRGVTLVFLWGSHRTAKLEGRVATALFDLQARFPGNVLVEARSSSSSASAVICDDRYAYVGSRSVFGEDTGAGVLVEPTEGTDEPPSCVTDLLSWAKRTYPYWETASRIALLPTDFERRQRVTESPANASSRQRDVSLPELTETWKEDEVEYRSKWSAAWGRVLRELMDAVEAVYRGAPVVRAVWDGMYVDLVQSAIGGATERLAVTDDSAESEACTDALGQQLLRLRDQGAAVHLQHPVLKDGHQPARAYAELLKRLNTERTLRNTKAQARAVLSDHETLVGSYRPLGTRSVNPARGQATTELGLHIMNSDFTADFARELGIPDWFGGGDDDLEARPNYLPSLPSLSSIPVVYDEWTLLDDRLAAGTSPERLRRESAALLSRSADGGPRRRQWELWLLYDAWQRHAFMEAYLLAPLLGDRESMPVDLAAVAVPLEHGPLGEQLYYSALELSNAPYEHRTVVLVGAVAEMLLHGGDVGLTVWEETLAGSGSRLGDGLPTAWLRLAGQAAECFAGERAPVPLQDINAWAERQERSVTLQLDWERLVADARDFERADHRFKFQDGQRMHRAMFRPGGVFADVLAMADKEATVDFRTRTAAVLPRTAFDARVYMDQLATDLGVRQVEWSHHLTYARRVGQVMAEARRLAALSAAEPEVETAGSGPAMLPILTPGQRALARFLDHEWHNLLEEADSLGEPARYPAKALLSELAAMPVIGRDDR
;
A
#
# COMPACT_ATOMS: atom_id res chain seq x y z
N MET A 1 -18.10 30.67 20.00
CA MET A 1 -17.17 29.70 20.61
C MET A 1 -16.29 30.46 21.59
N GLU A 2 -16.16 29.98 22.81
CA GLU A 2 -15.36 30.59 23.89
C GLU A 2 -14.03 29.82 24.02
N LEU A 3 -12.91 30.53 23.89
CA LEU A 3 -11.55 30.00 23.96
C LEU A 3 -10.83 30.55 25.20
N GLY A 4 -10.07 29.70 25.89
CA GLY A 4 -9.23 30.10 27.02
C GLY A 4 -7.97 30.88 26.59
N ALA A 5 -7.36 31.60 27.53
CA ALA A 5 -6.17 32.42 27.31
C ALA A 5 -4.93 31.58 26.92
N GLU A 6 -4.04 32.16 26.10
CA GLU A 6 -2.82 31.49 25.60
C GLU A 6 -1.75 31.32 26.70
N ASP A 7 -1.62 32.28 27.61
CA ASP A 7 -0.70 32.22 28.75
C ASP A 7 -1.43 32.51 30.07
N GLY A 8 -1.44 31.51 30.96
CA GLY A 8 -2.07 31.54 32.28
C GLY A 8 -2.52 30.16 32.74
N ALA A 9 -2.49 29.93 34.06
CA ALA A 9 -3.08 28.74 34.67
C ALA A 9 -4.62 28.79 34.50
N SER A 10 -5.25 27.66 34.15
CA SER A 10 -6.71 27.54 34.23
C SER A 10 -7.20 27.76 35.67
N THR A 11 -8.49 28.05 35.86
CA THR A 11 -9.05 28.32 37.20
C THR A 11 -8.75 27.19 38.21
N LEU A 12 -8.76 25.94 37.76
CA LEU A 12 -8.41 24.78 38.59
C LEU A 12 -6.91 24.70 38.86
N GLU A 13 -6.08 24.99 37.86
CA GLU A 13 -4.61 25.00 38.00
C GLU A 13 -4.13 26.12 38.94
N ASP A 14 -4.72 27.32 38.89
CA ASP A 14 -4.42 28.42 39.82
C ASP A 14 -4.80 28.04 41.26
N LEU A 15 -5.99 27.45 41.46
CA LEU A 15 -6.42 26.95 42.76
C LEU A 15 -5.48 25.84 43.28
N VAL A 16 -4.98 24.96 42.41
CA VAL A 16 -4.00 23.94 42.77
C VAL A 16 -2.66 24.56 43.15
N LEU A 17 -2.16 25.56 42.41
CA LEU A 17 -0.93 26.29 42.77
C LEU A 17 -1.07 27.03 44.11
N ARG A 18 -2.23 27.63 44.39
CA ARG A 18 -2.56 28.24 45.70
C ARG A 18 -2.62 27.19 46.81
N ALA A 19 -3.20 26.02 46.55
CA ALA A 19 -3.28 24.93 47.54
C ALA A 19 -1.90 24.36 47.86
N VAL A 20 -1.01 24.23 46.87
CA VAL A 20 0.39 23.83 47.08
C VAL A 20 1.15 24.91 47.87
N ALA A 21 0.93 26.19 47.56
CA ALA A 21 1.47 27.32 48.33
C ALA A 21 0.98 27.31 49.80
N ALA A 22 -0.28 26.93 50.02
CA ALA A 22 -0.90 26.81 51.34
C ALA A 22 -0.50 25.53 52.10
N GLY A 23 0.45 24.72 51.58
CA GLY A 23 1.03 23.57 52.27
C GLY A 23 0.43 22.21 51.91
N ARG A 24 -0.50 22.12 50.95
CA ARG A 24 -0.97 20.84 50.41
C ARG A 24 -0.04 20.37 49.30
N ARG A 25 1.06 19.72 49.70
CA ARG A 25 2.18 19.35 48.81
C ARG A 25 2.11 17.94 48.23
N THR A 26 0.97 17.25 48.30
CA THR A 26 0.84 15.90 47.73
C THR A 26 -0.35 15.82 46.79
N VAL A 27 -0.21 15.07 45.69
CA VAL A 27 -1.29 14.85 44.72
C VAL A 27 -2.55 14.31 45.40
N ARG A 28 -2.38 13.35 46.32
CA ARG A 28 -3.50 12.78 47.09
C ARG A 28 -4.18 13.84 47.97
N GLY A 29 -3.41 14.69 48.65
CA GLY A 29 -3.97 15.76 49.47
C GLY A 29 -4.68 16.84 48.65
N LEU A 30 -4.25 17.08 47.41
CA LEU A 30 -4.95 17.97 46.46
C LEU A 30 -6.24 17.32 45.92
N GLY A 31 -6.20 16.03 45.59
CA GLY A 31 -7.39 15.28 45.16
C GLY A 31 -8.48 15.25 46.24
N GLU A 32 -8.08 15.05 47.50
CA GLU A 32 -8.97 15.13 48.67
C GLU A 32 -9.53 16.55 48.88
N LEU A 33 -8.74 17.60 48.67
CA LEU A 33 -9.18 19.00 48.84
C LEU A 33 -10.21 19.43 47.78
N PHE A 34 -10.00 19.05 46.52
CA PHE A 34 -10.86 19.45 45.40
C PHE A 34 -11.97 18.43 45.10
N CYS A 35 -12.09 17.36 45.88
CA CYS A 35 -13.01 16.25 45.64
C CYS A 35 -12.87 15.65 44.22
N LEU A 36 -11.66 15.65 43.67
CA LEU A 36 -11.36 15.17 42.33
C LEU A 36 -10.71 13.77 42.39
N PRO A 37 -11.07 12.85 41.46
CA PRO A 37 -10.36 11.60 41.29
C PRO A 37 -8.86 11.82 41.14
N ASN A 38 -8.07 10.97 41.82
CA ASN A 38 -6.60 11.11 41.91
C ASN A 38 -5.91 11.20 40.53
N ARG A 39 -6.50 10.56 39.51
CA ARG A 39 -6.01 10.60 38.12
C ARG A 39 -6.19 11.98 37.47
N LEU A 40 -7.33 12.64 37.66
CA LEU A 40 -7.55 13.99 37.14
C LEU A 40 -6.64 15.00 37.83
N MET A 41 -6.38 14.82 39.13
CA MET A 41 -5.43 15.66 39.86
C MET A 41 -3.98 15.44 39.37
N LEU A 42 -3.62 14.20 39.04
CA LEU A 42 -2.34 13.89 38.39
C LEU A 42 -2.18 14.59 37.04
N ASP A 43 -3.22 14.60 36.21
CA ASP A 43 -3.19 15.26 34.90
C ASP A 43 -3.01 16.78 35.05
N VAL A 44 -3.68 17.39 36.03
CA VAL A 44 -3.53 18.82 36.35
C VAL A 44 -2.12 19.12 36.88
N VAL A 45 -1.60 18.30 37.79
CA VAL A 45 -0.23 18.45 38.33
C VAL A 45 0.81 18.24 37.24
N HIS A 46 0.61 17.28 36.33
CA HIS A 46 1.47 17.05 35.18
C HIS A 46 1.43 18.24 34.20
N GLY A 47 0.25 18.80 33.95
CA GLY A 47 0.08 20.03 33.17
C GLY A 47 0.90 21.19 33.75
N LEU A 48 0.75 21.44 35.05
CA LEU A 48 1.50 22.46 35.78
C LEU A 48 3.01 22.19 35.83
N TRP A 49 3.44 20.93 35.96
CA TRP A 49 4.85 20.53 35.94
C TRP A 49 5.48 20.72 34.56
N SER A 50 4.80 20.25 33.50
CA SER A 50 5.29 20.39 32.12
C SER A 50 5.42 21.85 31.66
N ARG A 51 4.60 22.74 32.21
CA ARG A 51 4.67 24.20 31.99
C ARG A 51 5.65 24.91 32.95
N GLY A 52 6.30 24.16 33.85
CA GLY A 52 7.34 24.66 34.75
C GLY A 52 6.82 25.40 35.98
N PHE A 53 5.53 25.34 36.31
CA PHE A 53 4.93 25.99 37.48
C PHE A 53 5.09 25.15 38.77
N LEU A 54 5.13 23.83 38.66
CA LEU A 54 5.40 22.92 39.78
C LEU A 54 6.73 22.20 39.57
N ALA A 55 7.42 21.89 40.66
CA ALA A 55 8.52 20.94 40.71
C ALA A 55 8.12 19.77 41.60
N VAL A 56 8.51 18.55 41.20
CA VAL A 56 8.25 17.33 41.96
C VAL A 56 9.55 16.84 42.56
N ASP A 57 9.60 16.71 43.89
CA ASP A 57 10.68 16.00 44.56
C ASP A 57 10.35 14.50 44.59
N PHE A 58 11.00 13.74 43.70
CA PHE A 58 10.83 12.29 43.58
C PHE A 58 11.32 11.50 44.80
N THR A 59 12.10 12.13 45.67
CA THR A 59 12.61 11.51 46.90
C THR A 59 11.58 11.56 48.03
N THR A 60 10.79 12.63 48.09
CA THR A 60 9.79 12.86 49.16
C THR A 60 8.35 12.75 48.67
N ASN A 61 8.13 12.61 47.36
CA ASN A 61 6.82 12.68 46.68
C ASN A 61 6.04 13.97 46.98
N THR A 62 6.75 15.08 47.16
CA THR A 62 6.15 16.38 47.43
C THR A 62 6.23 17.31 46.22
N LEU A 63 5.21 18.16 46.11
CA LEU A 63 5.05 19.19 45.09
C LEU A 63 5.48 20.54 45.66
N GLU A 64 6.35 21.23 44.95
CA GLU A 64 6.79 22.58 45.28
C GLU A 64 6.50 23.54 44.15
N ASN A 65 6.07 24.76 44.48
CA ASN A 65 5.89 25.82 43.49
C ASN A 65 7.25 26.36 43.06
N THR A 66 7.46 26.50 41.75
CA THR A 66 8.67 27.11 41.20
C THR A 66 8.60 28.64 41.26
N GLN A 67 9.70 29.33 40.96
CA GLN A 67 9.69 30.80 40.83
C GLN A 67 8.72 31.30 39.77
N ALA A 68 8.45 30.52 38.71
CA ALA A 68 7.46 30.84 37.68
C ALA A 68 6.01 30.77 38.19
N ALA A 69 5.72 29.93 39.19
CA ALA A 69 4.42 29.94 39.86
C ALA A 69 4.27 31.13 40.82
N GLN A 70 5.36 31.62 41.40
CA GLN A 70 5.32 32.79 42.30
C GLN A 70 4.97 34.09 41.57
N SER A 71 5.33 34.24 40.29
CA SER A 71 4.88 35.38 39.47
C SER A 71 3.38 35.33 39.16
N VAL A 72 2.78 34.15 39.03
CA VAL A 72 1.34 33.97 38.81
C VAL A 72 0.54 34.17 40.11
N LEU A 73 1.12 33.81 41.26
CA LEU A 73 0.51 33.97 42.58
C LEU A 73 0.73 35.36 43.20
N GLY A 74 1.78 36.09 42.77
CA GLY A 74 2.25 37.34 43.38
C GLY A 74 1.64 38.61 42.80
N GLU A 75 1.00 38.55 41.64
CA GLU A 75 0.20 39.64 41.10
C GLU A 75 -1.29 39.22 41.14
N HIS A 76 -2.16 40.08 41.68
CA HIS A 76 -3.65 40.03 41.67
C HIS A 76 -4.35 39.57 42.96
N ASP A 77 -4.32 40.47 43.95
CA ASP A 77 -5.39 40.65 44.93
C ASP A 77 -6.58 41.33 44.20
N GLY A 78 -7.44 40.54 43.55
CA GLY A 78 -8.63 41.02 42.84
C GLY A 78 -9.10 40.06 41.74
N GLU A 79 -10.40 39.77 41.72
CA GLU A 79 -11.10 38.93 40.72
C GLU A 79 -10.66 39.28 39.28
N SER A 80 -9.79 38.47 38.70
CA SER A 80 -9.46 38.53 37.28
C SER A 80 -10.08 37.32 36.60
N THR A 81 -11.24 37.55 35.97
CA THR A 81 -11.82 36.62 35.00
C THR A 81 -10.78 36.34 33.92
N VAL A 82 -10.39 35.07 33.74
CA VAL A 82 -9.56 34.61 32.62
C VAL A 82 -10.11 35.22 31.32
N PRO A 83 -9.31 35.89 30.47
CA PRO A 83 -9.81 36.51 29.26
C PRO A 83 -10.32 35.42 28.31
N VAL A 84 -11.64 35.24 28.27
CA VAL A 84 -12.32 34.36 27.33
C VAL A 84 -12.37 35.08 26.00
N THR A 85 -11.67 34.57 24.99
CA THR A 85 -11.80 35.08 23.64
C THR A 85 -12.99 34.41 22.96
N VAL A 86 -14.02 35.19 22.66
CA VAL A 86 -15.19 34.72 21.91
C VAL A 86 -14.87 34.81 20.42
N LYS A 87 -14.63 33.66 19.77
CA LYS A 87 -14.55 33.56 18.32
C LYS A 87 -15.91 33.15 17.75
N THR A 88 -16.40 33.95 16.81
CA THR A 88 -17.63 33.67 16.06
C THR A 88 -17.25 33.02 14.73
N HIS A 89 -17.64 31.76 14.53
CA HIS A 89 -17.49 31.08 13.25
C HIS A 89 -18.84 30.99 12.55
N LYS A 90 -18.87 31.35 11.26
CA LYS A 90 -20.02 31.11 10.39
C LYS A 90 -19.88 29.75 9.71
N PHE A 91 -20.96 28.98 9.68
CA PHE A 91 -21.04 27.68 9.01
C PHE A 91 -21.99 27.77 7.81
N LEU A 92 -21.72 26.99 6.77
CA LEU A 92 -22.61 26.77 5.64
C LEU A 92 -23.32 25.45 5.82
N PHE A 93 -24.65 25.48 5.74
CA PHE A 93 -25.48 24.30 5.66
C PHE A 93 -25.83 24.02 4.21
N ASP A 94 -25.54 22.80 3.75
CA ASP A 94 -25.94 22.33 2.43
C ASP A 94 -27.26 21.52 2.54
N PRO A 95 -28.41 22.08 2.09
CA PRO A 95 -29.70 21.39 2.14
C PRO A 95 -29.80 20.18 1.22
N VAL A 96 -28.90 20.03 0.25
CA VAL A 96 -28.87 18.90 -0.69
C VAL A 96 -28.23 17.68 -0.05
N THR A 97 -27.13 17.89 0.66
CA THR A 97 -26.32 16.82 1.27
C THR A 97 -26.56 16.66 2.77
N ALA A 98 -27.33 17.56 3.38
CA ALA A 98 -27.55 17.65 4.82
C ALA A 98 -26.23 17.75 5.62
N SER A 99 -25.18 18.35 5.04
CA SER A 99 -23.87 18.51 5.68
C SER A 99 -23.60 19.96 6.09
N VAL A 100 -22.77 20.13 7.12
CA VAL A 100 -22.34 21.44 7.64
C VAL A 100 -20.85 21.62 7.35
N ALA A 101 -20.49 22.71 6.67
CA ALA A 101 -19.11 23.05 6.33
C ALA A 101 -18.72 24.43 6.88
N LEU A 102 -17.43 24.69 7.06
CA LEU A 102 -16.93 26.00 7.49
C LEU A 102 -16.99 27.02 6.37
N LEU A 103 -17.52 28.22 6.65
CA LEU A 103 -17.71 29.27 5.64
C LEU A 103 -16.37 29.88 5.15
N HIS A 104 -15.27 29.71 5.89
CA HIS A 104 -14.01 30.44 5.69
C HIS A 104 -13.18 30.00 4.47
N ARG A 105 -13.60 28.99 3.71
CA ARG A 105 -12.96 28.69 2.42
C ARG A 105 -14.01 28.32 1.37
N LYS A 106 -14.24 29.25 0.42
CA LYS A 106 -14.88 29.04 -0.91
C LYS A 106 -16.42 29.05 -1.03
N GLY A 107 -17.16 29.71 -0.15
CA GLY A 107 -18.55 30.10 -0.47
C GLY A 107 -18.57 31.34 -1.38
N MET A 108 -19.24 31.29 -2.53
CA MET A 108 -19.40 32.46 -3.41
C MET A 108 -20.83 33.00 -3.38
N ASP A 109 -20.98 34.33 -3.39
CA ASP A 109 -22.30 34.99 -3.40
C ASP A 109 -23.07 34.80 -4.72
N ARG A 110 -22.38 34.36 -5.77
CA ARG A 110 -22.93 34.13 -7.10
C ARG A 110 -22.41 32.81 -7.66
N VAL A 111 -23.26 32.17 -8.46
CA VAL A 111 -22.87 30.99 -9.24
C VAL A 111 -21.77 31.40 -10.23
N PRO A 112 -20.61 30.72 -10.24
CA PRO A 112 -19.52 31.05 -11.15
C PRO A 112 -19.95 30.83 -12.61
N GLN A 113 -19.41 31.63 -13.53
CA GLN A 113 -19.72 31.51 -14.95
C GLN A 113 -19.34 30.11 -15.45
N GLY A 114 -20.29 29.41 -16.07
CA GLY A 114 -20.11 28.05 -16.54
C GLY A 114 -20.47 26.94 -15.54
N ALA A 115 -20.78 27.24 -14.27
CA ALA A 115 -21.31 26.25 -13.33
C ALA A 115 -22.84 26.09 -13.47
N ALA A 116 -23.34 24.87 -13.23
CA ALA A 116 -24.77 24.58 -13.21
C ALA A 116 -25.34 24.82 -11.80
N ALA A 117 -26.30 25.74 -11.67
CA ALA A 117 -26.90 26.09 -10.39
C ALA A 117 -27.90 25.01 -9.93
N MET A 118 -27.60 24.33 -8.81
CA MET A 118 -28.51 23.36 -8.21
C MET A 118 -29.78 24.06 -7.68
N PRO A 119 -31.00 23.57 -7.99
CA PRO A 119 -32.23 24.15 -7.46
C PRO A 119 -32.32 24.03 -5.93
N LEU A 120 -32.53 25.16 -5.23
CA LEU A 120 -32.69 25.20 -3.78
C LEU A 120 -33.87 24.31 -3.32
N ALA A 121 -33.62 23.41 -2.36
CA ALA A 121 -34.68 22.72 -1.65
C ALA A 121 -35.37 23.71 -0.70
N ARG A 122 -36.69 23.90 -0.83
CA ARG A 122 -37.46 24.77 0.07
C ARG A 122 -37.80 24.00 1.36
N GLY A 123 -37.63 24.64 2.52
CA GLY A 123 -38.21 24.18 3.79
C GLY A 123 -37.28 23.44 4.77
N ILE A 124 -35.96 23.61 4.68
CA ILE A 124 -35.01 23.04 5.65
C ILE A 124 -34.50 24.15 6.56
N SER A 125 -34.57 23.94 7.87
CA SER A 125 -34.18 24.89 8.92
C SER A 125 -32.95 24.38 9.69
N GLU A 126 -32.26 25.26 10.43
CA GLU A 126 -31.08 24.92 11.25
C GLU A 126 -31.40 23.86 12.34
N THR A 127 -32.68 23.68 12.70
CA THR A 127 -33.16 22.64 13.62
C THR A 127 -33.22 21.23 13.02
N ASP A 128 -32.98 21.09 11.72
CA ASP A 128 -32.93 19.80 11.02
C ASP A 128 -31.50 19.22 10.95
N ILE A 129 -30.51 19.92 11.52
CA ILE A 129 -29.10 19.53 11.52
C ILE A 129 -28.84 18.49 12.63
N PRO A 130 -28.34 17.28 12.31
CA PRO A 130 -27.93 16.33 13.32
C PRO A 130 -26.79 16.90 14.18
N GLN A 131 -26.97 16.91 15.50
CA GLN A 131 -26.00 17.49 16.46
C GLN A 131 -24.58 16.88 16.33
N ARG A 132 -24.48 15.62 15.90
CA ARG A 132 -23.21 14.93 15.65
C ARG A 132 -22.44 15.52 14.48
N ASP A 133 -23.12 15.90 13.39
CA ASP A 133 -22.49 16.50 12.21
C ASP A 133 -22.07 17.94 12.49
N LEU A 134 -22.86 18.66 13.29
CA LEU A 134 -22.48 19.98 13.81
C LEU A 134 -21.25 19.89 14.73
N LEU A 135 -21.20 18.92 15.65
CA LEU A 135 -20.03 18.66 16.50
C LEU A 135 -18.80 18.25 15.69
N ARG A 136 -18.98 17.46 14.61
CA ARG A 136 -17.91 17.12 13.67
C ARG A 136 -17.36 18.37 13.00
N ALA A 137 -18.23 19.22 12.45
CA ALA A 137 -17.85 20.47 11.80
C ALA A 137 -17.13 21.43 12.76
N VAL A 138 -17.60 21.52 14.02
CA VAL A 138 -16.93 22.30 15.08
C VAL A 138 -15.57 21.70 15.43
N ARG A 139 -15.45 20.39 15.63
CA ARG A 139 -14.15 19.73 15.88
C ARG A 139 -13.17 19.92 14.74
N GLU A 140 -13.66 19.91 13.50
CA GLU A 140 -12.86 20.16 12.30
C GLU A 140 -12.42 21.63 12.21
N ALA A 141 -13.28 22.57 12.62
CA ALA A 141 -12.92 23.99 12.78
C ALA A 141 -11.79 24.17 13.80
N VAL A 142 -11.93 23.55 14.97
CA VAL A 142 -10.92 23.57 16.03
C VAL A 142 -9.61 22.98 15.55
N ARG A 143 -9.63 21.83 14.86
CA ARG A 143 -8.43 21.21 14.27
C ARG A 143 -7.78 22.09 13.20
N THR A 144 -8.58 22.80 12.42
CA THR A 144 -8.08 23.70 11.37
C THR A 144 -7.43 24.94 11.96
N ASP A 145 -8.04 25.52 12.99
CA ASP A 145 -7.47 26.63 13.77
C ASP A 145 -6.17 26.19 14.47
N GLN A 146 -6.12 24.99 15.04
CA GLN A 146 -4.89 24.41 15.62
C GLN A 146 -3.77 24.26 14.58
N ARG A 147 -4.10 23.87 13.34
CA ARG A 147 -3.12 23.71 12.25
C ARG A 147 -2.62 25.05 11.68
N GLN A 148 -3.45 26.08 11.69
CA GLN A 148 -3.09 27.40 11.16
C GLN A 148 -2.44 28.32 12.20
N GLY A 149 -2.80 28.16 13.48
CA GLY A 149 -2.31 28.99 14.59
C GLY A 149 -1.17 28.39 15.41
N GLY A 150 -0.78 27.13 15.17
CA GLY A 150 0.40 26.50 15.78
C GLY A 150 0.30 26.13 17.28
N LEU A 151 -0.73 26.58 18.01
CA LEU A 151 -0.88 26.34 19.45
C LEU A 151 -2.29 25.86 19.84
N ARG A 152 -2.37 24.97 20.84
CA ARG A 152 -3.62 24.35 21.35
C ARG A 152 -4.35 25.27 22.33
N GLN A 153 -5.26 26.12 21.85
CA GLN A 153 -6.20 26.83 22.72
C GLN A 153 -7.34 25.88 23.17
N PRO A 154 -7.61 25.73 24.49
CA PRO A 154 -8.70 24.90 24.97
C PRO A 154 -10.06 25.58 24.70
N VAL A 155 -11.00 24.79 24.18
CA VAL A 155 -12.38 25.22 23.93
C VAL A 155 -13.15 25.15 25.24
N LEU A 156 -13.56 26.30 25.77
CA LEU A 156 -14.28 26.41 27.04
C LEU A 156 -15.78 26.20 26.85
N ASN A 157 -16.35 26.73 25.77
CA ASN A 157 -17.79 26.62 25.49
C ASN A 157 -18.11 26.79 23.99
N VAL A 158 -19.18 26.15 23.53
CA VAL A 158 -19.71 26.30 22.16
C VAL A 158 -21.20 26.59 22.27
N SER A 159 -21.57 27.86 22.09
CA SER A 159 -22.95 28.32 22.00
C SER A 159 -23.34 28.60 20.55
N PHE A 160 -24.58 28.25 20.19
CA PHE A 160 -25.19 28.58 18.90
C PHE A 160 -26.17 29.74 19.10
N ALA A 161 -26.17 30.71 18.18
CA ALA A 161 -27.10 31.84 18.26
C ALA A 161 -28.55 31.39 18.06
N ASN A 162 -29.50 32.07 18.72
CA ASN A 162 -30.92 31.76 18.62
C ASN A 162 -31.45 32.12 17.21
N PRO A 163 -31.96 31.15 16.42
CA PRO A 163 -32.32 31.35 15.01
C PRO A 163 -33.47 32.34 14.79
N LEU A 164 -34.28 32.62 15.81
CA LEU A 164 -35.34 33.64 15.74
C LEU A 164 -34.79 35.07 15.65
N LEU A 165 -33.50 35.29 15.99
CA LEU A 165 -32.84 36.59 16.02
C LEU A 165 -31.83 36.79 14.87
N SER A 166 -31.63 35.79 14.02
CA SER A 166 -30.67 35.83 12.90
C SER A 166 -31.29 35.18 11.66
N PRO A 167 -32.07 35.92 10.84
CA PRO A 167 -32.56 35.39 9.57
C PRO A 167 -31.39 34.99 8.66
N SER A 168 -31.59 33.99 7.79
CA SER A 168 -30.58 33.52 6.84
C SER A 168 -30.02 34.70 6.01
N GLU A 169 -28.81 35.19 6.35
CA GLU A 169 -28.28 36.45 5.82
C GLU A 169 -28.00 36.42 4.31
N ALA A 170 -27.64 35.27 3.72
CA ALA A 170 -27.43 35.13 2.27
C ALA A 170 -27.27 33.65 1.82
N VAL A 171 -27.78 33.33 0.62
CA VAL A 171 -27.49 32.05 -0.06
C VAL A 171 -26.06 32.11 -0.62
N HIS A 172 -25.19 31.23 -0.15
CA HIS A 172 -23.83 31.08 -0.68
C HIS A 172 -23.74 29.79 -1.51
N TRP A 173 -22.98 29.85 -2.59
CA TRP A 173 -22.78 28.74 -3.52
C TRP A 173 -21.42 28.10 -3.28
N ASN A 174 -21.41 26.78 -3.06
CA ASN A 174 -20.20 25.98 -3.08
C ASN A 174 -20.06 25.27 -4.43
N THR A 175 -18.85 25.22 -4.98
CA THR A 175 -18.60 24.56 -6.28
C THR A 175 -18.07 23.16 -6.02
N VAL A 176 -18.78 22.16 -6.54
CA VAL A 176 -18.35 20.76 -6.52
C VAL A 176 -18.06 20.35 -7.96
N GLU A 177 -16.81 19.96 -8.22
CA GLU A 177 -16.44 19.37 -9.50
C GLU A 177 -16.97 17.94 -9.55
N VAL A 178 -17.76 17.64 -10.58
CA VAL A 178 -18.41 16.34 -10.74
C VAL A 178 -18.13 15.77 -12.11
N VAL A 179 -17.89 14.46 -12.15
CA VAL A 179 -17.96 13.67 -13.38
C VAL A 179 -19.40 13.20 -13.51
N VAL A 180 -19.99 13.52 -14.65
CA VAL A 180 -21.36 13.12 -14.98
C VAL A 180 -21.26 11.91 -15.89
N ASN A 181 -21.68 10.76 -15.38
CA ASN A 181 -21.66 9.52 -16.13
C ASN A 181 -23.06 9.15 -16.58
N ARG A 182 -23.16 8.66 -17.80
CA ARG A 182 -24.38 8.01 -18.29
C ARG A 182 -24.07 6.56 -18.58
N ASP A 183 -24.68 5.67 -17.81
CA ASP A 183 -24.56 4.24 -18.05
C ASP A 183 -25.22 3.91 -19.40
N PRO A 184 -24.47 3.33 -20.37
CA PRO A 184 -25.00 2.99 -21.68
C PRO A 184 -26.06 1.88 -21.65
N THR A 185 -26.08 1.07 -20.59
CA THR A 185 -26.97 -0.09 -20.44
C THR A 185 -28.30 0.31 -19.81
N THR A 186 -28.25 1.10 -18.74
CA THR A 186 -29.44 1.53 -17.98
C THR A 186 -29.96 2.89 -18.41
N GLY A 187 -29.17 3.66 -19.17
CA GLY A 187 -29.46 5.05 -19.54
C GLY A 187 -29.41 6.03 -18.37
N GLN A 188 -29.01 5.56 -17.18
CA GLN A 188 -29.06 6.31 -15.93
C GLN A 188 -27.92 7.33 -15.86
N VAL A 189 -28.22 8.52 -15.35
CA VAL A 189 -27.25 9.61 -15.22
C VAL A 189 -26.86 9.77 -13.76
N THR A 190 -25.58 9.59 -13.47
CA THR A 190 -25.00 9.73 -12.14
C THR A 190 -24.01 10.90 -12.15
N ALA A 191 -23.87 11.60 -11.02
CA ALA A 191 -22.91 12.69 -10.88
C ALA A 191 -22.06 12.42 -9.64
N ALA A 192 -20.81 11.99 -9.84
CA ALA A 192 -19.88 11.70 -8.76
C ALA A 192 -18.88 12.86 -8.62
N PRO A 193 -18.61 13.34 -7.39
CA PRO A 193 -17.58 14.36 -7.20
C PRO A 193 -16.20 13.82 -7.57
N VAL A 194 -15.40 14.60 -8.30
CA VAL A 194 -14.02 14.24 -8.70
C VAL A 194 -13.11 14.12 -7.47
N GLN A 195 -13.28 15.04 -6.53
CA GLN A 195 -12.66 15.02 -5.21
C GLN A 195 -13.75 15.21 -4.18
N MET A 196 -13.69 14.44 -3.09
CA MET A 196 -14.64 14.57 -2.00
C MET A 196 -14.55 15.97 -1.39
N PRO A 197 -15.65 16.76 -1.40
CA PRO A 197 -15.67 18.03 -0.70
C PRO A 197 -15.43 17.81 0.80
N GLN A 198 -14.62 18.65 1.43
CA GLN A 198 -14.36 18.57 2.87
C GLN A 198 -15.68 18.70 3.65
N GLY A 199 -15.86 17.83 4.65
CA GLY A 199 -17.10 17.71 5.43
C GLY A 199 -18.17 16.82 4.80
N TRP A 200 -18.01 16.37 3.54
CA TRP A 200 -18.87 15.34 2.97
C TRP A 200 -18.41 13.95 3.43
N GLY A 201 -19.36 13.12 3.89
CA GLY A 201 -19.18 11.67 4.04
C GLY A 201 -19.83 10.90 2.88
N SER A 202 -19.71 9.57 2.88
CA SER A 202 -20.41 8.65 1.96
C SER A 202 -21.90 8.97 1.82
N ARG A 203 -22.58 9.21 2.94
CA ARG A 203 -23.98 9.63 2.99
C ARG A 203 -24.26 10.94 2.25
N ALA A 204 -23.41 11.96 2.41
CA ALA A 204 -23.57 13.24 1.74
C ALA A 204 -23.49 13.08 0.21
N VAL A 205 -22.59 12.21 -0.25
CA VAL A 205 -22.42 11.87 -1.67
C VAL A 205 -23.61 11.11 -2.21
N GLN A 206 -24.11 10.12 -1.46
CA GLN A 206 -25.30 9.36 -1.83
C GLN A 206 -26.52 10.29 -1.93
N LEU A 207 -26.71 11.20 -0.97
CA LEU A 207 -27.79 12.19 -1.00
C LEU A 207 -27.64 13.16 -2.17
N PHE A 208 -26.42 13.62 -2.47
CA PHE A 208 -26.13 14.44 -3.63
C PHE A 208 -26.50 13.72 -4.94
N GLN A 209 -26.00 12.50 -5.12
CA GLN A 209 -26.27 11.67 -6.30
C GLN A 209 -27.77 11.39 -6.44
N ALA A 210 -28.44 11.00 -5.36
CA ALA A 210 -29.87 10.74 -5.34
C ALA A 210 -30.66 12.01 -5.73
N ARG A 211 -30.23 13.19 -5.27
CA ARG A 211 -30.87 14.46 -5.62
C ARG A 211 -30.69 14.80 -7.10
N VAL A 212 -29.50 14.63 -7.65
CA VAL A 212 -29.23 14.84 -9.09
C VAL A 212 -30.10 13.90 -9.92
N ARG A 213 -30.13 12.60 -9.59
CA ARG A 213 -30.96 11.60 -10.28
C ARG A 213 -32.44 11.95 -10.22
N GLU A 214 -32.94 12.36 -9.05
CA GLU A 214 -34.33 12.76 -8.92
C GLU A 214 -34.65 14.02 -9.75
N LEU A 215 -33.73 14.98 -9.85
CA LEU A 215 -33.90 16.14 -10.72
C LEU A 215 -33.91 15.77 -12.20
N VAL A 216 -32.98 14.91 -12.63
CA VAL A 216 -32.94 14.40 -14.01
C VAL A 216 -34.27 13.72 -14.37
N ARG A 217 -34.81 12.94 -13.43
CA ARG A 217 -36.07 12.20 -13.63
C ARG A 217 -37.32 13.08 -13.56
N THR A 218 -37.41 13.98 -12.58
CA THR A 218 -38.63 14.77 -12.33
C THR A 218 -38.71 16.08 -13.10
N ARG A 219 -37.56 16.64 -13.49
CA ARG A 219 -37.46 17.92 -14.19
C ARG A 219 -36.43 17.85 -15.33
N PRO A 220 -36.64 16.97 -16.32
CA PRO A 220 -35.70 16.78 -17.43
C PRO A 220 -35.46 18.08 -18.23
N GLU A 221 -36.47 18.95 -18.33
CA GLU A 221 -36.38 20.23 -19.03
C GLU A 221 -35.77 21.37 -18.20
N SER A 222 -35.38 21.14 -16.95
CA SER A 222 -34.75 22.19 -16.16
C SER A 222 -33.39 22.58 -16.73
N ARG A 223 -33.06 23.88 -16.71
CA ARG A 223 -31.77 24.40 -17.19
C ARG A 223 -30.58 23.70 -16.54
N PHE A 224 -30.69 23.35 -15.26
CA PHE A 224 -29.68 22.56 -14.53
C PHE A 224 -29.46 21.18 -15.16
N VAL A 225 -30.54 20.41 -15.39
CA VAL A 225 -30.46 19.07 -15.96
C VAL A 225 -29.95 19.11 -17.40
N GLN A 226 -30.42 20.05 -18.24
CA GLN A 226 -29.92 20.18 -19.61
C GLN A 226 -28.42 20.49 -19.64
N GLN A 227 -27.93 21.37 -18.75
CA GLN A 227 -26.49 21.64 -18.62
C GLN A 227 -25.71 20.41 -18.13
N LEU A 228 -26.27 19.64 -17.19
CA LEU A 228 -25.66 18.43 -16.66
C LEU A 228 -25.55 17.34 -17.74
N LEU A 229 -26.64 17.08 -18.48
CA LEU A 229 -26.68 16.11 -19.58
C LEU A 229 -25.77 16.49 -20.76
N SER A 230 -25.61 17.79 -21.04
CA SER A 230 -24.70 18.26 -22.10
C SER A 230 -23.21 18.00 -21.80
N ARG A 231 -22.88 17.66 -20.55
CA ARG A 231 -21.52 17.42 -20.06
C ARG A 231 -21.29 15.95 -19.66
N GLN A 232 -22.19 15.05 -20.06
CA GLN A 232 -22.09 13.64 -19.74
C GLN A 232 -20.91 12.97 -20.48
N VAL A 233 -20.20 12.10 -19.77
CA VAL A 233 -19.26 11.13 -20.35
C VAL A 233 -19.97 9.77 -20.35
N LEU A 234 -19.80 9.01 -21.44
CA LEU A 234 -20.31 7.64 -21.53
C LEU A 234 -19.30 6.72 -20.85
N GLU A 235 -19.50 6.47 -19.56
CA GLU A 235 -18.61 5.59 -18.77
C GLU A 235 -19.46 4.73 -17.81
N VAL A 236 -19.12 3.44 -17.72
CA VAL A 236 -19.75 2.51 -16.78
C VAL A 236 -19.02 2.64 -15.44
N VAL A 237 -19.55 3.47 -14.54
CA VAL A 237 -19.00 3.59 -13.18
C VAL A 237 -19.82 2.72 -12.23
N PRO A 238 -19.26 1.62 -11.69
CA PRO A 238 -19.93 0.83 -10.68
C PRO A 238 -20.03 1.64 -9.38
N PRO A 239 -21.12 1.51 -8.60
CA PRO A 239 -21.21 2.12 -7.28
C PRO A 239 -20.16 1.54 -6.34
N ASP A 240 -19.55 2.39 -5.50
CA ASP A 240 -18.53 1.99 -4.51
C ASP A 240 -19.17 1.18 -3.36
N SER A 241 -19.37 -0.12 -3.59
CA SER A 241 -19.72 -1.09 -2.56
C SER A 241 -18.47 -1.62 -1.85
N LEU A 242 -18.59 -2.10 -0.61
CA LEU A 242 -17.49 -2.75 0.12
C LEU A 242 -16.84 -3.88 -0.72
N ARG A 243 -17.66 -4.66 -1.43
CA ARG A 243 -17.22 -5.69 -2.38
C ARG A 243 -16.37 -5.10 -3.50
N SER A 244 -16.83 -4.03 -4.16
CA SER A 244 -16.09 -3.39 -5.26
C SER A 244 -14.77 -2.75 -4.80
N LEU A 245 -14.74 -2.21 -3.58
CA LEU A 245 -13.53 -1.64 -2.98
C LEU A 245 -12.49 -2.71 -2.73
N LEU A 246 -12.88 -3.87 -2.20
CA LEU A 246 -11.97 -5.00 -1.97
C LEU A 246 -11.48 -5.64 -3.28
N VAL A 247 -12.33 -5.78 -4.29
CA VAL A 247 -11.89 -6.24 -5.63
C VAL A 247 -10.90 -5.24 -6.22
N GLY A 248 -11.11 -3.94 -6.03
CA GLY A 248 -10.16 -2.91 -6.43
C GLY A 248 -8.85 -2.97 -5.66
N LEU A 249 -8.90 -3.26 -4.35
CA LEU A 249 -7.72 -3.47 -3.53
C LEU A 249 -6.95 -4.72 -3.95
N ASP A 250 -7.62 -5.83 -4.30
CA ASP A 250 -6.99 -7.06 -4.82
C ASP A 250 -6.18 -6.79 -6.09
N ARG A 251 -6.72 -5.98 -7.01
CA ARG A 251 -5.99 -5.54 -8.22
C ARG A 251 -4.80 -4.63 -7.90
N LEU A 252 -4.91 -3.76 -6.89
CA LEU A 252 -3.79 -2.94 -6.43
C LEU A 252 -2.75 -3.76 -5.66
N ALA A 253 -3.17 -4.88 -5.09
CA ALA A 253 -2.33 -5.84 -4.39
C ALA A 253 -1.54 -6.77 -5.33
N GLU A 254 -1.96 -6.88 -6.58
CA GLU A 254 -1.25 -7.67 -7.58
C GLU A 254 0.18 -7.13 -7.76
N GLY A 255 1.17 -8.02 -7.60
CA GLY A 255 2.58 -7.72 -7.81
C GLY A 255 3.26 -6.82 -6.78
N LEU A 256 2.71 -6.64 -5.56
CA LEU A 256 3.30 -5.73 -4.55
C LEU A 256 4.79 -5.99 -4.24
N ASN A 257 5.24 -7.24 -4.32
CA ASN A 257 6.63 -7.62 -4.10
C ASN A 257 7.58 -7.26 -5.27
N THR A 258 7.05 -6.85 -6.43
CA THR A 258 7.81 -6.58 -7.66
C THR A 258 7.64 -5.15 -8.18
N VAL A 259 6.95 -4.28 -7.43
CA VAL A 259 6.70 -2.89 -7.83
C VAL A 259 8.03 -2.13 -8.05
N PRO A 260 8.23 -1.47 -9.20
CA PRO A 260 9.38 -0.60 -9.42
C PRO A 260 9.41 0.58 -8.43
N PHE A 261 10.59 0.95 -7.93
CA PHE A 261 10.75 1.99 -6.90
C PHE A 261 10.20 3.36 -7.31
N GLU A 262 10.28 3.72 -8.59
CA GLU A 262 9.71 4.97 -9.13
C GLU A 262 8.18 5.03 -8.96
N GLN A 263 7.51 3.87 -8.98
CA GLN A 263 6.05 3.77 -8.87
C GLN A 263 5.59 3.52 -7.44
N LEU A 264 6.50 3.22 -6.51
CA LEU A 264 6.19 2.86 -5.13
C LEU A 264 5.43 3.96 -4.37
N PRO A 265 5.76 5.27 -4.49
CA PRO A 265 4.96 6.32 -3.84
C PRO A 265 3.53 6.42 -4.39
N THR A 266 3.36 6.31 -5.71
CA THR A 266 2.04 6.35 -6.35
C THR A 266 1.20 5.15 -5.92
N ARG A 267 1.78 3.94 -5.98
CA ARG A 267 1.11 2.70 -5.56
C ARG A 267 0.72 2.75 -4.08
N HIS A 268 1.60 3.27 -3.24
CA HIS A 268 1.33 3.48 -1.82
C HIS A 268 0.16 4.45 -1.59
N HIS A 269 0.12 5.57 -2.31
CA HIS A 269 -0.96 6.54 -2.19
C HIS A 269 -2.31 5.96 -2.64
N GLU A 270 -2.34 5.20 -3.74
CA GLU A 270 -3.54 4.50 -4.23
C GLU A 270 -4.06 3.47 -3.22
N LEU A 271 -3.16 2.68 -2.63
CA LEU A 271 -3.52 1.73 -1.56
C LEU A 271 -4.06 2.45 -0.33
N CYS A 272 -3.39 3.52 0.14
CA CYS A 272 -3.85 4.33 1.27
C CYS A 272 -5.23 4.94 1.03
N ALA A 273 -5.46 5.52 -0.15
CA ALA A 273 -6.74 6.12 -0.50
C ALA A 273 -7.87 5.07 -0.50
N ARG A 274 -7.63 3.92 -1.14
CA ARG A 274 -8.67 2.89 -1.30
C ARG A 274 -8.89 2.08 -0.01
N ALA A 275 -7.85 1.81 0.76
CA ALA A 275 -7.96 1.22 2.10
C ALA A 275 -8.65 2.18 3.07
N GLY A 276 -8.34 3.49 2.99
CA GLY A 276 -9.04 4.54 3.73
C GLY A 276 -10.55 4.52 3.48
N GLN A 277 -10.95 4.46 2.21
CA GLN A 277 -12.37 4.31 1.83
C GLN A 277 -12.99 3.03 2.41
N ALA A 278 -12.30 1.88 2.30
CA ALA A 278 -12.80 0.63 2.87
C ALA A 278 -12.99 0.71 4.40
N MET A 279 -12.04 1.30 5.12
CA MET A 279 -12.14 1.52 6.57
C MET A 279 -13.29 2.45 6.95
N ASP A 280 -13.50 3.54 6.21
CA ASP A 280 -14.62 4.47 6.44
C ASP A 280 -15.98 3.77 6.24
N HIS A 281 -16.11 2.97 5.18
CA HIS A 281 -17.30 2.17 4.91
C HIS A 281 -17.53 1.09 5.98
N LEU A 282 -16.47 0.44 6.48
CA LEU A 282 -16.54 -0.51 7.60
C LEU A 282 -16.96 0.16 8.90
N ALA A 283 -16.43 1.35 9.20
CA ALA A 283 -16.81 2.12 10.38
C ALA A 283 -18.26 2.61 10.30
N GLU A 284 -18.76 2.95 9.11
CA GLU A 284 -20.17 3.24 8.87
C GLU A 284 -21.04 1.98 9.03
N ALA A 285 -20.63 0.84 8.47
CA ALA A 285 -21.35 -0.42 8.60
C ALA A 285 -21.49 -0.87 10.06
N ARG A 286 -20.40 -0.80 10.85
CA ARG A 286 -20.43 -1.11 12.29
C ARG A 286 -21.39 -0.21 13.07
N ARG A 287 -21.49 1.08 12.71
CA ARG A 287 -22.44 2.03 13.32
C ARG A 287 -23.89 1.83 12.89
N ALA A 288 -24.10 1.16 11.77
CA ALA A 288 -25.42 0.79 11.26
C ALA A 288 -25.83 -0.64 11.66
N GLY A 289 -25.03 -1.32 12.48
CA GLY A 289 -25.39 -2.61 13.08
C GLY A 289 -26.57 -2.46 14.03
N CYS A 290 -27.60 -3.29 13.84
CA CYS A 290 -28.76 -3.37 14.72
C CYS A 290 -29.37 -4.79 14.69
N SER A 291 -30.36 -5.04 15.53
CA SER A 291 -31.15 -6.28 15.44
C SER A 291 -32.27 -6.10 14.40
N VAL A 292 -32.53 -7.15 13.62
CA VAL A 292 -33.66 -7.18 12.67
C VAL A 292 -34.44 -8.46 12.81
N GLN A 293 -35.76 -8.32 12.73
CA GLN A 293 -36.69 -9.44 12.72
C GLN A 293 -37.56 -9.36 11.48
N ARG A 294 -37.73 -10.50 10.80
CA ARG A 294 -38.71 -10.64 9.73
C ARG A 294 -40.13 -10.65 10.32
N VAL A 295 -41.06 -9.98 9.66
CA VAL A 295 -42.46 -9.90 10.10
C VAL A 295 -43.36 -10.44 9.01
N ALA A 296 -44.08 -11.52 9.33
CA ALA A 296 -45.03 -12.16 8.43
C ALA A 296 -46.24 -11.26 8.14
N ALA A 297 -46.80 -11.38 6.94
CA ALA A 297 -47.97 -10.62 6.51
C ALA A 297 -49.22 -10.90 7.37
N GLY A 298 -50.16 -9.94 7.42
CA GLY A 298 -51.42 -10.08 8.15
C GLY A 298 -51.24 -10.00 9.66
N ALA A 299 -51.41 -11.12 10.38
CA ALA A 299 -51.42 -11.15 11.84
C ALA A 299 -50.10 -10.68 12.47
N GLY A 300 -48.96 -10.97 11.83
CA GLY A 300 -47.64 -10.51 12.29
C GLY A 300 -47.55 -8.97 12.28
N VAL A 301 -47.98 -8.34 11.19
CA VAL A 301 -48.01 -6.87 11.09
C VAL A 301 -48.95 -6.26 12.11
N ASN A 302 -50.15 -6.81 12.29
CA ASN A 302 -51.10 -6.31 13.29
C ASN A 302 -50.55 -6.38 14.72
N TRP A 303 -49.82 -7.45 15.04
CA TRP A 303 -49.15 -7.59 16.32
C TRP A 303 -48.05 -6.53 16.49
N VAL A 304 -47.17 -6.36 15.49
CA VAL A 304 -46.07 -5.38 15.55
C VAL A 304 -46.60 -3.95 15.70
N VAL A 305 -47.64 -3.57 14.94
CA VAL A 305 -48.22 -2.22 15.02
C VAL A 305 -48.77 -1.96 16.42
N THR A 306 -49.55 -2.90 16.97
CA THR A 306 -50.09 -2.78 18.34
C THR A 306 -48.98 -2.73 19.37
N HIS A 307 -47.98 -3.60 19.25
CA HIS A 307 -46.82 -3.65 20.14
C HIS A 307 -46.05 -2.32 20.15
N LEU A 308 -45.72 -1.77 18.98
CA LEU A 308 -45.01 -0.50 18.87
C LEU A 308 -45.82 0.67 19.44
N VAL A 309 -47.15 0.71 19.22
CA VAL A 309 -48.01 1.76 19.80
C VAL A 309 -48.11 1.64 21.32
N GLU A 310 -48.14 0.42 21.85
CA GLU A 310 -48.23 0.18 23.29
C GLU A 310 -46.91 0.45 24.01
N SER A 311 -45.78 0.13 23.37
CA SER A 311 -44.43 0.34 23.91
C SER A 311 -43.92 1.78 23.80
N ALA A 312 -44.57 2.64 23.00
CA ALA A 312 -44.14 4.01 22.80
C ALA A 312 -44.24 4.86 24.07
N ALA A 313 -43.15 5.57 24.37
CA ALA A 313 -43.05 6.48 25.49
C ALA A 313 -43.24 7.95 25.09
N HIS A 314 -42.72 8.38 23.93
CA HIS A 314 -42.72 9.79 23.52
C HIS A 314 -43.46 10.04 22.21
N GLN A 315 -43.22 9.22 21.18
CA GLN A 315 -43.86 9.40 19.87
C GLN A 315 -44.06 8.08 19.10
N VAL A 316 -45.05 8.10 18.22
CA VAL A 316 -45.26 7.09 17.18
C VAL A 316 -45.50 7.79 15.84
N VAL A 317 -44.69 7.48 14.84
CA VAL A 317 -44.87 7.95 13.46
C VAL A 317 -45.44 6.84 12.61
N LEU A 318 -46.59 7.08 12.00
CA LEU A 318 -47.33 6.15 11.14
C LEU A 318 -47.30 6.68 9.70
N ALA A 319 -46.48 6.07 8.86
CA ALA A 319 -46.49 6.28 7.41
C ALA A 319 -47.41 5.23 6.76
N VAL A 320 -48.56 5.67 6.28
CA VAL A 320 -49.67 4.81 5.85
C VAL A 320 -50.24 5.30 4.51
N PRO A 321 -49.86 4.67 3.39
CA PRO A 321 -50.20 5.18 2.06
C PRO A 321 -51.70 5.07 1.77
N HIS A 322 -52.38 4.10 2.42
CA HIS A 322 -53.82 3.91 2.37
C HIS A 322 -54.33 3.41 3.73
N ILE A 323 -55.47 3.90 4.18
CA ILE A 323 -56.05 3.53 5.48
C ILE A 323 -57.47 3.03 5.23
N THR A 324 -57.78 1.84 5.71
CA THR A 324 -59.12 1.27 5.72
C THR A 324 -59.73 1.36 7.11
N TYR A 325 -61.03 1.60 7.21
CA TYR A 325 -61.69 1.73 8.52
C TYR A 325 -61.55 0.46 9.37
N ASN A 326 -61.66 -0.73 8.79
CA ASN A 326 -61.57 -1.99 9.52
C ASN A 326 -60.21 -2.18 10.21
N ALA A 327 -59.11 -1.88 9.50
CA ALA A 327 -57.76 -2.00 10.07
C ALA A 327 -57.50 -0.92 11.13
N LEU A 328 -57.92 0.33 10.86
CA LEU A 328 -57.81 1.42 11.83
C LEU A 328 -58.61 1.12 13.11
N HIS A 329 -59.84 0.61 12.97
CA HIS A 329 -60.74 0.36 14.09
C HIS A 329 -60.18 -0.64 15.11
N GLN A 330 -59.38 -1.61 14.67
CA GLN A 330 -58.73 -2.58 15.55
C GLN A 330 -57.64 -1.94 16.44
N VAL A 331 -56.97 -0.91 15.94
CA VAL A 331 -55.83 -0.27 16.62
C VAL A 331 -56.22 1.06 17.30
N LEU A 332 -57.40 1.62 16.98
CA LEU A 332 -57.93 2.85 17.60
C LEU A 332 -57.88 2.83 19.14
N PRO A 333 -58.28 1.75 19.84
CA PRO A 333 -58.18 1.71 21.31
C PRO A 333 -56.75 1.91 21.83
N SER A 334 -55.77 1.26 21.19
CA SER A 334 -54.36 1.41 21.57
C SER A 334 -53.81 2.80 21.23
N LEU A 335 -54.24 3.42 20.12
CA LEU A 335 -53.90 4.80 19.79
C LEU A 335 -54.49 5.80 20.80
N GLU A 336 -55.75 5.62 21.20
CA GLU A 336 -56.37 6.45 22.24
C GLU A 336 -55.64 6.33 23.57
N LEU A 337 -55.21 5.13 23.96
CA LEU A 337 -54.43 4.90 25.18
C LEU A 337 -53.05 5.56 25.08
N ALA A 338 -52.36 5.45 23.95
CA ALA A 338 -51.08 6.12 23.73
C ALA A 338 -51.21 7.64 23.82
N ALA A 339 -52.21 8.24 23.16
CA ALA A 339 -52.47 9.67 23.24
C ALA A 339 -52.77 10.13 24.68
N LYS A 340 -53.53 9.34 25.47
CA LYS A 340 -53.78 9.61 26.90
C LYS A 340 -52.50 9.56 27.75
N ARG A 341 -51.52 8.72 27.40
CA ARG A 341 -50.22 8.63 28.09
C ARG A 341 -49.30 9.83 27.81
N GLY A 342 -49.64 10.69 26.86
CA GLY A 342 -48.80 11.81 26.44
C GLY A 342 -48.00 11.55 25.15
N VAL A 343 -48.16 10.38 24.52
CA VAL A 343 -47.40 10.02 23.31
C VAL A 343 -47.89 10.82 22.11
N THR A 344 -46.96 11.40 21.35
CA THR A 344 -47.25 12.13 20.11
C THR A 344 -47.44 11.16 18.94
N LEU A 345 -48.66 11.08 18.41
CA LEU A 345 -49.04 10.30 17.25
C LEU A 345 -48.95 11.14 15.98
N VAL A 346 -48.17 10.70 15.00
CA VAL A 346 -47.94 11.42 13.74
C VAL A 346 -48.42 10.59 12.56
N PHE A 347 -49.33 11.12 11.75
CA PHE A 347 -49.88 10.42 10.59
C PHE A 347 -49.38 11.04 9.28
N LEU A 348 -48.59 10.27 8.53
CA LEU A 348 -48.22 10.56 7.14
C LEU A 348 -49.09 9.70 6.23
N TRP A 349 -50.01 10.30 5.46
CA TRP A 349 -50.98 9.51 4.71
C TRP A 349 -51.18 9.94 3.26
N GLY A 350 -51.64 8.97 2.47
CA GLY A 350 -52.03 9.12 1.08
C GLY A 350 -50.85 8.98 0.12
N SER A 351 -51.04 8.10 -0.86
CA SER A 351 -50.02 7.74 -1.85
C SER A 351 -49.74 8.83 -2.89
N HIS A 352 -50.56 9.88 -3.02
CA HIS A 352 -50.39 10.93 -4.03
C HIS A 352 -51.08 12.23 -3.60
N ARG A 353 -50.70 13.36 -4.20
CA ARG A 353 -51.14 14.71 -3.77
C ARG A 353 -52.65 14.92 -3.69
N THR A 354 -53.43 14.23 -4.54
CA THR A 354 -54.89 14.34 -4.59
C THR A 354 -55.60 13.23 -3.83
N ALA A 355 -54.88 12.39 -3.07
CA ALA A 355 -55.48 11.35 -2.27
C ALA A 355 -56.40 11.96 -1.20
N LYS A 356 -57.55 11.30 -0.97
CA LYS A 356 -58.53 11.68 0.06
C LYS A 356 -58.72 10.52 1.03
N LEU A 357 -58.83 10.82 2.32
CA LEU A 357 -59.23 9.84 3.32
C LEU A 357 -60.67 9.39 3.06
N GLU A 358 -60.95 8.12 3.33
CA GLU A 358 -62.31 7.61 3.40
C GLU A 358 -63.08 8.37 4.50
N GLY A 359 -64.35 8.68 4.27
CA GLY A 359 -65.14 9.51 5.20
C GLY A 359 -65.13 9.01 6.64
N ARG A 360 -65.27 7.70 6.86
CA ARG A 360 -65.24 7.11 8.21
C ARG A 360 -63.87 7.21 8.88
N VAL A 361 -62.80 7.04 8.11
CA VAL A 361 -61.41 7.16 8.58
C VAL A 361 -61.11 8.62 8.94
N ALA A 362 -61.49 9.56 8.07
CA ALA A 362 -61.33 10.98 8.34
C ALA A 362 -62.03 11.39 9.64
N THR A 363 -63.29 11.00 9.82
CA THR A 363 -64.03 11.28 11.06
C THR A 363 -63.32 10.71 12.29
N ALA A 364 -62.85 9.46 12.25
CA ALA A 364 -62.18 8.84 13.40
C ALA A 364 -60.85 9.52 13.76
N LEU A 365 -60.02 9.85 12.76
CA LEU A 365 -58.73 10.50 13.00
C LEU A 365 -58.88 11.97 13.45
N PHE A 366 -59.82 12.72 12.88
CA PHE A 366 -60.09 14.10 13.28
C PHE A 366 -60.80 14.19 14.64
N ASP A 367 -61.64 13.21 15.00
CA ASP A 367 -62.19 13.11 16.37
C ASP A 367 -61.08 12.83 17.40
N LEU A 368 -60.17 11.91 17.07
CA LEU A 368 -58.99 11.64 17.91
C LEU A 368 -58.12 12.90 18.06
N GLN A 369 -57.91 13.66 16.99
CA GLN A 369 -57.18 14.93 17.03
C GLN A 369 -57.91 16.00 17.85
N ALA A 370 -59.23 16.11 17.73
CA ALA A 370 -60.01 17.07 18.51
C ALA A 370 -59.97 16.77 20.02
N ARG A 371 -59.92 15.49 20.40
CA ARG A 371 -59.80 15.04 21.80
C ARG A 371 -58.39 15.25 22.36
N PHE A 372 -57.36 15.18 21.52
CA PHE A 372 -55.95 15.28 21.91
C PHE A 372 -55.13 16.21 20.98
N PRO A 373 -55.44 17.52 20.92
CA PRO A 373 -54.86 18.44 19.93
C PRO A 373 -53.34 18.65 20.10
N GLY A 374 -52.82 18.40 21.29
CA GLY A 374 -51.38 18.42 21.58
C GLY A 374 -50.65 17.15 21.15
N ASN A 375 -51.33 16.01 21.00
CA ASN A 375 -50.64 14.72 20.87
C ASN A 375 -50.92 14.04 19.54
N VAL A 376 -51.78 14.58 18.68
CA VAL A 376 -52.16 13.95 17.41
C VAL A 376 -51.91 14.90 16.25
N LEU A 377 -50.95 14.56 15.41
CA LEU A 377 -50.54 15.31 14.23
C LEU A 377 -51.08 14.62 12.97
N VAL A 378 -52.28 15.01 12.54
CA VAL A 378 -52.88 14.56 11.28
C VAL A 378 -53.36 15.77 10.48
N GLU A 379 -53.15 15.74 9.17
CA GLU A 379 -53.51 16.82 8.26
C GLU A 379 -54.54 16.38 7.24
N ALA A 380 -55.40 17.30 6.78
CA ALA A 380 -56.34 17.01 5.70
C ALA A 380 -55.66 16.86 4.32
N ARG A 381 -54.41 17.30 4.21
CA ARG A 381 -53.61 17.20 2.98
C ARG A 381 -52.76 15.94 3.01
N SER A 382 -52.76 15.20 1.90
CA SER A 382 -51.89 14.03 1.75
C SER A 382 -50.40 14.38 1.75
N SER A 383 -49.61 13.55 2.42
CA SER A 383 -48.15 13.57 2.43
C SER A 383 -47.53 13.07 1.12
N SER A 384 -48.33 12.55 0.18
CA SER A 384 -47.86 11.99 -1.11
C SER A 384 -46.79 10.91 -0.93
N SER A 385 -46.98 10.04 0.05
CA SER A 385 -46.05 8.98 0.43
C SER A 385 -46.66 7.62 0.21
N SER A 386 -45.96 6.77 -0.55
CA SER A 386 -46.31 5.36 -0.76
C SER A 386 -45.69 4.45 0.32
N ALA A 387 -44.88 5.02 1.21
CA ALA A 387 -44.20 4.33 2.29
C ALA A 387 -45.17 3.72 3.31
N SER A 388 -44.90 2.49 3.72
CA SER A 388 -45.57 1.83 4.85
C SER A 388 -44.56 1.62 5.97
N ALA A 389 -44.65 2.41 7.04
CA ALA A 389 -43.74 2.30 8.17
C ALA A 389 -44.38 2.74 9.48
N VAL A 390 -43.91 2.15 10.58
CA VAL A 390 -44.27 2.54 11.95
C VAL A 390 -42.98 2.75 12.72
N ILE A 391 -42.75 3.95 13.21
CA ILE A 391 -41.54 4.30 13.97
C ILE A 391 -41.97 4.62 15.40
N CYS A 392 -41.37 3.95 16.38
CA CYS A 392 -41.65 4.12 17.79
C CYS A 392 -40.41 4.71 18.47
N ASP A 393 -40.55 5.94 18.95
CA ASP A 393 -39.46 6.74 19.51
C ASP A 393 -38.23 6.74 18.56
N ASP A 394 -37.01 6.70 19.10
CA ASP A 394 -35.75 6.51 18.38
C ASP A 394 -35.22 5.06 18.45
N ARG A 395 -36.05 4.10 18.89
CA ARG A 395 -35.60 2.72 19.17
C ARG A 395 -36.05 1.71 18.13
N TYR A 396 -37.32 1.74 17.76
CA TYR A 396 -37.92 0.68 16.96
C TYR A 396 -38.51 1.25 15.67
N ALA A 397 -38.35 0.51 14.58
CA ALA A 397 -39.02 0.85 13.34
C ALA A 397 -39.46 -0.40 12.59
N TYR A 398 -40.72 -0.45 12.20
CA TYR A 398 -41.24 -1.41 11.23
C TYR A 398 -41.31 -0.75 9.85
N VAL A 399 -40.78 -1.42 8.83
CA VAL A 399 -40.92 -1.02 7.42
C VAL A 399 -41.53 -2.17 6.64
N GLY A 400 -42.69 -1.91 6.04
CA GLY A 400 -43.51 -2.88 5.33
C GLY A 400 -43.54 -2.64 3.82
N SER A 401 -43.92 -3.69 3.09
CA SER A 401 -44.09 -3.62 1.64
C SER A 401 -45.38 -2.90 1.22
N ARG A 402 -46.44 -3.03 2.04
CA ARG A 402 -47.77 -2.48 1.80
C ARG A 402 -48.33 -1.89 3.08
N SER A 403 -49.42 -1.12 2.97
CA SER A 403 -49.95 -0.33 4.09
C SER A 403 -50.26 -1.20 5.31
N VAL A 404 -49.75 -0.79 6.48
CA VAL A 404 -50.09 -1.43 7.76
C VAL A 404 -51.57 -1.30 8.15
N PHE A 405 -52.28 -0.32 7.58
CA PHE A 405 -53.74 -0.17 7.76
C PHE A 405 -54.54 -0.53 6.50
N GLY A 406 -53.99 -1.40 5.67
CA GLY A 406 -54.70 -2.03 4.54
C GLY A 406 -55.29 -3.39 4.91
N GLU A 407 -56.15 -3.93 4.04
CA GLU A 407 -56.65 -5.31 4.16
C GLU A 407 -55.56 -6.36 3.92
N ASP A 408 -54.49 -5.98 3.20
CA ASP A 408 -53.39 -6.86 2.79
C ASP A 408 -52.04 -6.14 3.00
N THR A 409 -51.48 -6.35 4.20
CA THR A 409 -50.34 -5.60 4.74
C THR A 409 -48.98 -6.00 4.16
N GLY A 410 -48.88 -7.22 3.62
CA GLY A 410 -47.61 -7.80 3.18
C GLY A 410 -46.58 -8.00 4.29
N ALA A 411 -45.50 -8.68 3.95
CA ALA A 411 -44.38 -8.89 4.86
C ALA A 411 -43.48 -7.65 4.91
N GLY A 412 -42.74 -7.54 6.00
CA GLY A 412 -41.84 -6.41 6.28
C GLY A 412 -40.77 -6.79 7.30
N VAL A 413 -40.09 -5.76 7.81
CA VAL A 413 -38.97 -5.91 8.74
C VAL A 413 -39.17 -5.00 9.94
N LEU A 414 -38.96 -5.56 11.13
CA LEU A 414 -38.85 -4.83 12.38
C LEU A 414 -37.38 -4.63 12.72
N VAL A 415 -36.99 -3.40 12.98
CA VAL A 415 -35.66 -2.99 13.43
C VAL A 415 -35.70 -2.71 14.92
N GLU A 416 -34.72 -3.23 15.64
CA GLU A 416 -34.57 -3.11 17.08
C GLU A 416 -33.13 -2.77 17.47
N PRO A 417 -32.88 -2.13 18.63
CA PRO A 417 -31.53 -1.97 19.15
C PRO A 417 -30.89 -3.33 19.44
N THR A 418 -29.58 -3.44 19.27
CA THR A 418 -28.83 -4.65 19.62
C THR A 418 -28.89 -4.91 21.13
N GLU A 419 -29.10 -6.17 21.53
CA GLU A 419 -29.15 -6.55 22.94
C GLU A 419 -27.92 -6.06 23.71
N GLY A 420 -28.14 -5.45 24.88
CA GLY A 420 -27.08 -4.92 25.74
C GLY A 420 -26.54 -3.54 25.34
N THR A 421 -27.04 -2.93 24.25
CA THR A 421 -26.71 -1.55 23.86
C THR A 421 -27.91 -0.62 24.07
N ASP A 422 -27.64 0.58 24.61
CA ASP A 422 -28.65 1.64 24.79
C ASP A 422 -28.55 2.71 23.67
N GLU A 423 -27.72 2.46 22.64
CA GLU A 423 -27.59 3.35 21.49
C GLU A 423 -28.73 3.13 20.49
N PRO A 424 -29.40 4.20 20.00
CA PRO A 424 -30.47 4.08 19.03
C PRO A 424 -29.92 3.65 17.66
N PRO A 425 -30.62 2.76 16.92
CA PRO A 425 -30.22 2.39 15.57
C PRO A 425 -30.17 3.60 14.64
N SER A 426 -29.08 3.75 13.89
CA SER A 426 -28.89 4.89 12.98
C SER A 426 -29.96 4.96 11.90
N CYS A 427 -30.43 3.82 11.39
CA CYS A 427 -31.52 3.77 10.42
C CYS A 427 -32.85 4.30 10.98
N VAL A 428 -33.15 4.12 12.27
CA VAL A 428 -34.38 4.66 12.90
C VAL A 428 -34.31 6.19 12.94
N THR A 429 -33.15 6.74 13.27
CA THR A 429 -32.91 8.20 13.21
C THR A 429 -33.12 8.74 11.80
N ASP A 430 -32.64 8.02 10.78
CA ASP A 430 -32.80 8.39 9.38
C ASP A 430 -34.26 8.35 8.92
N LEU A 431 -35.02 7.36 9.40
CA LEU A 431 -36.46 7.24 9.15
C LEU A 431 -37.24 8.39 9.79
N LEU A 432 -36.90 8.82 11.01
CA LEU A 432 -37.53 9.97 11.64
C LEU A 432 -37.21 11.27 10.90
N SER A 433 -35.95 11.44 10.47
CA SER A 433 -35.53 12.58 9.63
C SER A 433 -36.31 12.62 8.31
N TRP A 434 -36.47 11.47 7.66
CA TRP A 434 -37.30 11.32 6.47
C TRP A 434 -38.77 11.68 6.73
N ALA A 435 -39.34 11.21 7.85
CA ALA A 435 -40.73 11.49 8.21
C ALA A 435 -40.98 12.99 8.40
N LYS A 436 -40.06 13.68 9.08
CA LYS A 436 -40.09 15.14 9.27
C LYS A 436 -40.08 15.89 7.94
N ARG A 437 -39.24 15.47 6.99
CA ARG A 437 -39.14 16.07 5.64
C ARG A 437 -40.37 15.81 4.76
N THR A 438 -41.07 14.71 5.00
CA THR A 438 -42.23 14.26 4.21
C THR A 438 -43.54 14.85 4.71
N TYR A 439 -43.55 15.45 5.91
CA TYR A 439 -44.75 16.02 6.50
C TYR A 439 -45.25 17.26 5.70
N PRO A 440 -46.57 17.43 5.45
CA PRO A 440 -47.09 18.48 4.56
C PRO A 440 -46.80 19.93 4.99
N TYR A 441 -46.74 20.20 6.30
CA TYR A 441 -46.52 21.53 6.87
C TYR A 441 -45.30 21.53 7.78
N TRP A 442 -44.32 22.37 7.47
CA TRP A 442 -43.04 22.42 8.17
C TRP A 442 -43.18 22.83 9.65
N GLU A 443 -44.11 23.75 9.96
CA GLU A 443 -44.38 24.24 11.33
C GLU A 443 -44.79 23.08 12.23
N THR A 444 -45.75 22.27 11.77
CA THR A 444 -46.21 21.07 12.48
C THR A 444 -45.15 19.97 12.49
N ALA A 445 -44.37 19.84 11.40
CA ALA A 445 -43.28 18.86 11.31
C ALA A 445 -42.18 19.08 12.36
N SER A 446 -41.93 20.32 12.78
CA SER A 446 -40.96 20.67 13.82
C SER A 446 -41.21 19.97 15.16
N ARG A 447 -42.45 19.48 15.39
CA ARG A 447 -42.87 18.77 16.59
C ARG A 447 -42.51 17.28 16.58
N ILE A 448 -42.00 16.75 15.47
CA ILE A 448 -41.51 15.37 15.37
C ILE A 448 -40.14 15.33 16.04
N ALA A 449 -40.02 14.57 17.12
CA ALA A 449 -38.78 14.43 17.88
C ALA A 449 -37.73 13.66 17.07
N LEU A 450 -36.49 14.15 17.10
CA LEU A 450 -35.36 13.57 16.37
C LEU A 450 -34.16 13.33 17.28
N LEU A 451 -33.93 14.21 18.24
CA LEU A 451 -32.72 14.21 19.05
C LEU A 451 -32.87 13.25 20.24
N PRO A 452 -31.81 12.56 20.67
CA PRO A 452 -31.85 11.75 21.91
C PRO A 452 -32.34 12.53 23.13
N THR A 453 -32.06 13.83 23.17
CA THR A 453 -32.53 14.76 24.21
C THR A 453 -34.04 14.98 24.20
N ASP A 454 -34.68 14.87 23.04
CA ASP A 454 -36.14 14.98 22.89
C ASP A 454 -36.85 13.76 23.51
N PHE A 455 -36.12 12.65 23.68
CA PHE A 455 -36.59 11.41 24.31
C PHE A 455 -36.15 11.28 25.78
N GLU A 456 -35.83 12.41 26.43
CA GLU A 456 -35.35 12.51 27.81
C GLU A 456 -34.06 11.71 28.11
N ARG A 457 -33.35 11.25 27.08
CA ARG A 457 -32.05 10.62 27.26
C ARG A 457 -31.02 11.72 27.37
N ARG A 458 -30.45 11.87 28.57
CA ARG A 458 -29.17 12.57 28.71
C ARG A 458 -28.20 11.84 27.78
N GLN A 459 -27.62 12.56 26.81
CA GLN A 459 -26.31 12.18 26.31
C GLN A 459 -25.48 11.97 27.57
N ARG A 460 -25.17 10.71 27.89
CA ARG A 460 -23.92 10.48 28.61
C ARG A 460 -22.94 11.18 27.70
N VAL A 461 -22.42 12.31 28.17
CA VAL A 461 -21.08 12.72 27.78
C VAL A 461 -20.27 11.52 28.21
N THR A 462 -20.20 10.51 27.33
CA THR A 462 -19.10 9.60 27.32
C THR A 462 -17.95 10.57 27.22
N GLU A 463 -17.31 10.82 28.37
CA GLU A 463 -15.88 11.08 28.43
C GLU A 463 -15.33 10.36 27.22
N SER A 464 -14.94 11.13 26.20
CA SER A 464 -14.61 10.60 24.88
C SER A 464 -13.78 9.36 25.16
N PRO A 465 -14.27 8.15 24.88
CA PRO A 465 -13.67 6.99 25.48
C PRO A 465 -12.43 6.76 24.63
N ALA A 466 -11.34 7.42 25.01
CA ALA A 466 -9.99 7.08 24.62
C ALA A 466 -9.70 5.60 24.95
N ASN A 467 -10.57 4.96 25.75
CA ASN A 467 -10.57 3.55 26.07
C ASN A 467 -11.73 2.72 25.46
N ALA A 468 -12.67 3.24 24.65
CA ALA A 468 -13.56 2.39 23.84
C ALA A 468 -13.02 2.18 22.42
N SER A 469 -12.11 3.06 22.00
CA SER A 469 -11.11 2.76 20.95
C SER A 469 -10.22 1.56 21.32
N SER A 470 -10.27 1.03 22.55
CA SER A 470 -9.46 -0.15 22.95
C SER A 470 -10.02 -1.50 22.49
N ARG A 471 -11.22 -1.55 21.88
CA ARG A 471 -11.72 -2.77 21.19
C ARG A 471 -11.84 -2.61 19.68
N GLN A 472 -11.65 -1.41 19.15
CA GLN A 472 -11.41 -1.21 17.72
C GLN A 472 -9.94 -1.54 17.48
N ARG A 473 -9.65 -2.67 16.83
CA ARG A 473 -8.41 -2.78 16.07
C ARG A 473 -8.52 -1.73 14.95
N ASP A 474 -8.05 -0.52 15.24
CA ASP A 474 -7.81 0.47 14.20
C ASP A 474 -6.65 -0.09 13.37
N VAL A 475 -7.01 -0.66 12.22
CA VAL A 475 -6.07 -1.13 11.21
C VAL A 475 -5.19 0.06 10.86
N SER A 476 -3.94 0.04 11.34
CA SER A 476 -3.02 1.15 11.12
C SER A 476 -2.42 1.01 9.73
N LEU A 477 -2.66 2.01 8.88
CA LEU A 477 -2.07 2.03 7.53
C LEU A 477 -0.55 2.13 7.64
N PRO A 478 0.21 1.40 6.80
CA PRO A 478 1.67 1.51 6.76
C PRO A 478 2.08 2.95 6.41
N GLU A 479 3.18 3.45 6.98
CA GLU A 479 3.75 4.76 6.60
C GLU A 479 4.86 4.59 5.57
N LEU A 480 4.93 5.51 4.61
CA LEU A 480 6.04 5.61 3.66
C LEU A 480 7.13 6.53 4.20
N THR A 481 8.18 5.98 4.80
CA THR A 481 9.34 6.73 5.32
C THR A 481 10.40 6.91 4.24
N GLU A 482 11.11 8.05 4.19
CA GLU A 482 12.15 8.31 3.17
C GLU A 482 13.35 7.35 3.21
N THR A 483 13.44 6.50 4.24
CA THR A 483 14.48 5.47 4.42
C THR A 483 14.47 4.38 3.35
N TRP A 484 13.44 4.30 2.50
CA TRP A 484 13.40 3.34 1.38
C TRP A 484 14.54 3.52 0.37
N LYS A 485 15.17 4.70 0.31
CA LYS A 485 16.32 4.97 -0.56
C LYS A 485 17.63 4.35 -0.05
N GLU A 486 17.70 3.95 1.22
CA GLU A 486 18.90 3.36 1.82
C GLU A 486 19.02 1.86 1.50
N ASP A 487 17.89 1.15 1.56
CA ASP A 487 17.77 -0.26 1.19
C ASP A 487 16.42 -0.53 0.52
N GLU A 488 16.44 -0.35 -0.80
CA GLU A 488 15.29 -0.51 -1.67
C GLU A 488 14.63 -1.90 -1.55
N VAL A 489 15.43 -2.98 -1.53
CA VAL A 489 14.91 -4.35 -1.53
C VAL A 489 14.30 -4.71 -0.18
N GLU A 490 15.00 -4.43 0.93
CA GLU A 490 14.48 -4.68 2.28
C GLU A 490 13.23 -3.86 2.58
N TYR A 491 13.23 -2.60 2.18
CA TYR A 491 12.09 -1.74 2.35
C TYR A 491 10.87 -2.29 1.62
N ARG A 492 11.03 -2.70 0.35
CA ARG A 492 9.92 -3.26 -0.45
C ARG A 492 9.33 -4.52 0.21
N SER A 493 10.16 -5.45 0.68
CA SER A 493 9.68 -6.68 1.32
C SER A 493 8.98 -6.40 2.66
N LYS A 494 9.48 -5.45 3.46
CA LYS A 494 8.78 -5.00 4.69
C LYS A 494 7.47 -4.28 4.40
N TRP A 495 7.47 -3.40 3.40
CA TRP A 495 6.31 -2.65 2.94
C TRP A 495 5.22 -3.58 2.41
N SER A 496 5.57 -4.55 1.56
CA SER A 496 4.61 -5.54 1.04
C SER A 496 4.03 -6.41 2.16
N ALA A 497 4.85 -6.82 3.13
CA ALA A 497 4.38 -7.58 4.28
C ALA A 497 3.45 -6.78 5.20
N ALA A 498 3.73 -5.49 5.39
CA ALA A 498 2.87 -4.58 6.15
C ALA A 498 1.52 -4.38 5.46
N TRP A 499 1.51 -4.17 4.14
CA TRP A 499 0.27 -4.11 3.37
C TRP A 499 -0.49 -5.45 3.37
N GLY A 500 0.22 -6.59 3.30
CA GLY A 500 -0.39 -7.90 3.45
C GLY A 500 -1.19 -8.05 4.74
N ARG A 501 -0.65 -7.59 5.88
CA ARG A 501 -1.38 -7.57 7.17
C ARG A 501 -2.63 -6.71 7.10
N VAL A 502 -2.50 -5.47 6.65
CA VAL A 502 -3.63 -4.52 6.57
C VAL A 502 -4.74 -5.06 5.68
N LEU A 503 -4.39 -5.59 4.52
CA LEU A 503 -5.39 -6.09 3.57
C LEU A 503 -6.09 -7.35 4.10
N ARG A 504 -5.38 -8.24 4.81
CA ARG A 504 -5.98 -9.40 5.47
C ARG A 504 -6.93 -8.97 6.61
N GLU A 505 -6.51 -8.01 7.44
CA GLU A 505 -7.37 -7.46 8.49
C GLU A 505 -8.62 -6.80 7.92
N LEU A 506 -8.53 -6.13 6.76
CA LEU A 506 -9.69 -5.57 6.06
C LEU A 506 -10.63 -6.66 5.52
N MET A 507 -10.10 -7.74 4.94
CA MET A 507 -10.91 -8.87 4.49
C MET A 507 -11.66 -9.51 5.65
N ASP A 508 -10.97 -9.80 6.75
CA ASP A 508 -11.57 -10.38 7.97
C ASP A 508 -12.64 -9.44 8.55
N ALA A 509 -12.38 -8.13 8.56
CA ALA A 509 -13.33 -7.14 9.03
C ALA A 509 -14.59 -7.04 8.16
N VAL A 510 -14.46 -7.18 6.83
CA VAL A 510 -15.60 -7.22 5.92
C VAL A 510 -16.41 -8.49 6.15
N GLU A 511 -15.79 -9.66 6.21
CA GLU A 511 -16.50 -10.93 6.46
C GLU A 511 -17.24 -10.91 7.81
N ALA A 512 -16.62 -10.32 8.84
CA ALA A 512 -17.24 -10.15 10.16
C ALA A 512 -18.49 -9.25 10.14
N VAL A 513 -18.59 -8.29 9.22
CA VAL A 513 -19.79 -7.45 9.05
C VAL A 513 -20.97 -8.27 8.52
N TYR A 514 -20.74 -9.19 7.58
CA TYR A 514 -21.82 -9.98 6.96
C TYR A 514 -22.26 -11.19 7.78
N ARG A 515 -21.35 -11.76 8.58
CA ARG A 515 -21.65 -12.84 9.53
C ARG A 515 -22.10 -12.34 10.92
N GLY A 516 -21.84 -11.07 11.23
CA GLY A 516 -22.15 -10.46 12.52
C GLY A 516 -23.57 -9.92 12.62
N ALA A 517 -23.75 -8.88 13.45
CA ALA A 517 -25.03 -8.19 13.59
C ALA A 517 -25.46 -7.55 12.25
N PRO A 518 -26.73 -7.69 11.84
CA PRO A 518 -27.22 -7.13 10.58
C PRO A 518 -27.00 -5.62 10.47
N VAL A 519 -26.48 -5.18 9.32
CA VAL A 519 -26.30 -3.77 9.03
C VAL A 519 -27.50 -3.27 8.23
N VAL A 520 -28.19 -2.26 8.76
CA VAL A 520 -29.44 -1.76 8.17
C VAL A 520 -29.30 -0.29 7.78
N ARG A 521 -29.71 0.02 6.55
CA ARG A 521 -29.74 1.39 6.02
C ARG A 521 -31.15 1.73 5.55
N ALA A 522 -31.64 2.89 5.94
CA ALA A 522 -32.88 3.43 5.42
C ALA A 522 -32.66 3.95 4.00
N VAL A 523 -33.55 3.60 3.08
CA VAL A 523 -33.44 3.92 1.65
C VAL A 523 -34.73 4.52 1.16
N TRP A 524 -34.67 5.55 0.33
CA TRP A 524 -35.86 6.18 -0.24
C TRP A 524 -35.62 6.70 -1.67
N ASP A 525 -36.71 6.81 -2.42
CA ASP A 525 -36.77 7.41 -3.75
C ASP A 525 -35.69 6.88 -4.74
N GLY A 526 -34.84 7.77 -5.28
CA GLY A 526 -33.81 7.43 -6.26
C GLY A 526 -32.76 6.46 -5.75
N MET A 527 -32.48 6.47 -4.44
CA MET A 527 -31.50 5.54 -3.85
C MET A 527 -31.93 4.08 -4.00
N TYR A 528 -33.24 3.82 -3.96
CA TYR A 528 -33.77 2.46 -4.09
C TYR A 528 -33.57 1.90 -5.51
N VAL A 529 -33.79 2.73 -6.53
CA VAL A 529 -33.56 2.37 -7.94
C VAL A 529 -32.10 1.96 -8.15
N ASP A 530 -31.19 2.75 -7.59
CA ASP A 530 -29.74 2.55 -7.71
C ASP A 530 -29.30 1.24 -7.04
N LEU A 531 -29.78 1.00 -5.82
CA LEU A 531 -29.48 -0.22 -5.10
C LEU A 531 -30.09 -1.45 -5.76
N VAL A 532 -31.31 -1.38 -6.31
CA VAL A 532 -31.92 -2.49 -7.05
C VAL A 532 -31.10 -2.81 -8.30
N GLN A 533 -30.70 -1.81 -9.07
CA GLN A 533 -29.86 -2.02 -10.26
C GLN A 533 -28.49 -2.58 -9.88
N SER A 534 -27.87 -2.05 -8.81
CA SER A 534 -26.60 -2.54 -8.28
C SER A 534 -26.71 -3.98 -7.77
N ALA A 535 -27.80 -4.34 -7.10
CA ALA A 535 -28.05 -5.69 -6.62
C ALA A 535 -28.23 -6.66 -7.79
N ILE A 536 -29.01 -6.29 -8.81
CA ILE A 536 -29.18 -7.13 -10.01
C ILE A 536 -27.85 -7.27 -10.77
N GLY A 537 -27.12 -6.18 -11.00
CA GLY A 537 -25.85 -6.21 -11.74
C GLY A 537 -24.68 -6.83 -10.98
N GLY A 538 -24.72 -6.80 -9.64
CA GLY A 538 -23.67 -7.30 -8.76
C GLY A 538 -23.89 -8.72 -8.23
N ALA A 539 -25.07 -9.32 -8.47
CA ALA A 539 -25.36 -10.70 -8.08
C ALA A 539 -24.41 -11.66 -8.79
N THR A 540 -23.74 -12.53 -8.05
CA THR A 540 -22.85 -13.55 -8.63
C THR A 540 -23.38 -14.95 -8.50
N GLU A 541 -24.09 -15.26 -7.43
CA GLU A 541 -24.57 -16.61 -7.17
C GLU A 541 -26.08 -16.68 -7.27
N ARG A 542 -26.79 -15.73 -6.64
CA ARG A 542 -28.25 -15.84 -6.45
C ARG A 542 -28.92 -14.48 -6.45
N LEU A 543 -30.06 -14.43 -7.14
CA LEU A 543 -30.88 -13.22 -7.25
C LEU A 543 -32.35 -13.61 -7.14
N ALA A 544 -33.12 -12.90 -6.31
CA ALA A 544 -34.57 -12.98 -6.27
C ALA A 544 -35.17 -11.59 -6.41
N VAL A 545 -36.13 -11.45 -7.33
CA VAL A 545 -36.93 -10.24 -7.49
C VAL A 545 -38.39 -10.60 -7.22
N THR A 546 -38.97 -9.97 -6.20
CA THR A 546 -40.35 -10.20 -5.79
C THR A 546 -41.16 -8.91 -5.82
N ASP A 547 -42.33 -8.95 -6.45
CA ASP A 547 -43.23 -7.80 -6.56
C ASP A 547 -44.70 -8.25 -6.49
N ASP A 548 -45.56 -7.36 -5.98
CA ASP A 548 -47.00 -7.56 -5.92
C ASP A 548 -47.71 -7.08 -7.20
N SER A 549 -46.97 -6.48 -8.13
CA SER A 549 -47.41 -6.14 -9.47
C SER A 549 -46.24 -6.08 -10.46
N ALA A 550 -46.49 -6.35 -11.73
CA ALA A 550 -45.52 -6.13 -12.81
C ALA A 550 -46.17 -5.29 -13.91
N GLU A 551 -45.43 -4.29 -14.39
CA GLU A 551 -45.85 -3.35 -15.44
C GLU A 551 -44.97 -3.53 -16.68
N SER A 552 -45.58 -3.44 -17.86
CA SER A 552 -44.90 -3.73 -19.13
C SER A 552 -43.72 -2.78 -19.41
N GLU A 553 -43.82 -1.54 -18.94
CA GLU A 553 -42.79 -0.51 -19.12
C GLU A 553 -41.54 -0.74 -18.25
N ALA A 554 -41.67 -1.45 -17.11
CA ALA A 554 -40.55 -1.82 -16.24
C ALA A 554 -39.87 -3.13 -16.69
N CYS A 555 -40.65 -4.07 -17.24
CA CYS A 555 -40.21 -5.36 -17.77
C CYS A 555 -39.61 -5.23 -19.19
N THR A 556 -38.53 -4.45 -19.31
CA THR A 556 -37.88 -4.13 -20.59
C THR A 556 -36.97 -5.25 -21.12
N ASP A 557 -36.58 -5.16 -22.40
CA ASP A 557 -35.57 -6.05 -22.99
C ASP A 557 -34.21 -5.95 -22.29
N ALA A 558 -33.84 -4.77 -21.79
CA ALA A 558 -32.57 -4.56 -21.08
C ALA A 558 -32.52 -5.37 -19.78
N LEU A 559 -33.59 -5.33 -18.97
CA LEU A 559 -33.73 -6.13 -17.76
C LEU A 559 -33.73 -7.63 -18.10
N GLY A 560 -34.49 -8.04 -19.12
CA GLY A 560 -34.53 -9.42 -19.59
C GLY A 560 -33.14 -9.96 -19.98
N GLN A 561 -32.38 -9.20 -20.76
CA GLN A 561 -31.02 -9.57 -21.18
C GLN A 561 -30.03 -9.60 -20.01
N GLN A 562 -30.17 -8.70 -19.03
CA GLN A 562 -29.31 -8.69 -17.85
C GLN A 562 -29.52 -9.95 -16.99
N LEU A 563 -30.78 -10.30 -16.73
CA LEU A 563 -31.13 -11.50 -15.97
C LEU A 563 -30.76 -12.80 -16.70
N LEU A 564 -30.92 -12.82 -18.03
CA LEU A 564 -30.44 -13.94 -18.86
C LEU A 564 -28.92 -14.09 -18.79
N ARG A 565 -28.16 -12.99 -18.89
CA ARG A 565 -26.69 -13.01 -18.77
C ARG A 565 -26.22 -13.54 -17.42
N LEU A 566 -26.84 -13.10 -16.33
CA LEU A 566 -26.54 -13.62 -14.98
C LEU A 566 -26.81 -15.12 -14.90
N ARG A 567 -27.93 -15.57 -15.50
CA ARG A 567 -28.28 -16.98 -15.54
C ARG A 567 -27.28 -17.81 -16.37
N ASP A 568 -26.80 -17.27 -17.48
CA ASP A 568 -25.79 -17.90 -18.33
C ASP A 568 -24.41 -17.96 -17.66
N GLN A 569 -24.13 -17.06 -16.73
CA GLN A 569 -22.94 -17.09 -15.86
C GLN A 569 -23.07 -18.10 -14.71
N GLY A 570 -24.20 -18.79 -14.57
CA GLY A 570 -24.44 -19.83 -13.57
C GLY A 570 -25.24 -19.39 -12.34
N ALA A 571 -25.62 -18.11 -12.22
CA ALA A 571 -26.37 -17.63 -11.07
C ALA A 571 -27.82 -18.18 -11.04
N ALA A 572 -28.38 -18.45 -9.86
CA ALA A 572 -29.78 -18.84 -9.69
C ALA A 572 -30.68 -17.60 -9.62
N VAL A 573 -31.58 -17.45 -10.60
CA VAL A 573 -32.50 -16.32 -10.68
C VAL A 573 -33.92 -16.77 -10.32
N HIS A 574 -34.50 -16.16 -9.30
CA HIS A 574 -35.88 -16.35 -8.85
C HIS A 574 -36.71 -15.10 -9.16
N LEU A 575 -37.91 -15.30 -9.71
CA LEU A 575 -38.78 -14.20 -10.08
C LEU A 575 -40.20 -14.49 -9.59
N GLN A 576 -40.78 -13.56 -8.84
CA GLN A 576 -42.16 -13.67 -8.36
C GLN A 576 -42.92 -12.39 -8.62
N HIS A 577 -43.92 -12.45 -9.49
CA HIS A 577 -44.87 -11.38 -9.72
C HIS A 577 -46.16 -11.94 -10.32
N PRO A 578 -47.33 -11.31 -10.12
CA PRO A 578 -48.54 -11.69 -10.83
C PRO A 578 -48.42 -11.41 -12.33
N VAL A 579 -49.34 -11.94 -13.14
CA VAL A 579 -49.37 -11.67 -14.60
C VAL A 579 -49.42 -10.15 -14.86
N LEU A 580 -48.69 -9.70 -15.89
CA LEU A 580 -48.59 -8.29 -16.28
C LEU A 580 -49.97 -7.64 -16.42
N LYS A 581 -50.16 -6.48 -15.77
CA LYS A 581 -51.48 -5.82 -15.66
C LYS A 581 -52.03 -5.30 -17.00
N ASP A 582 -51.17 -4.98 -17.96
CA ASP A 582 -51.56 -4.17 -19.13
C ASP A 582 -51.98 -4.96 -20.38
N GLY A 583 -52.01 -6.30 -20.37
CA GLY A 583 -52.38 -7.09 -21.56
C GLY A 583 -51.46 -6.94 -22.78
N HIS A 584 -50.44 -6.07 -22.70
CA HIS A 584 -49.39 -5.91 -23.69
C HIS A 584 -48.43 -7.11 -23.61
N GLN A 585 -47.94 -7.58 -24.76
CA GLN A 585 -46.95 -8.63 -24.78
C GLN A 585 -45.65 -8.15 -24.11
N PRO A 586 -45.03 -8.96 -23.22
CA PRO A 586 -43.73 -8.62 -22.65
C PRO A 586 -42.69 -8.41 -23.75
N ALA A 587 -41.69 -7.59 -23.47
CA ALA A 587 -40.54 -7.40 -24.35
C ALA A 587 -39.88 -8.76 -24.67
N ARG A 588 -39.31 -8.92 -25.87
CA ARG A 588 -38.90 -10.23 -26.42
C ARG A 588 -37.94 -10.98 -25.50
N ALA A 589 -36.90 -10.30 -25.00
CA ALA A 589 -35.90 -10.91 -24.11
C ALA A 589 -36.49 -11.23 -22.73
N TYR A 590 -37.43 -10.40 -22.23
CA TYR A 590 -38.13 -10.69 -20.98
C TYR A 590 -39.08 -11.89 -21.12
N ALA A 591 -39.76 -12.03 -22.26
CA ALA A 591 -40.59 -13.20 -22.56
C ALA A 591 -39.77 -14.51 -22.61
N GLU A 592 -38.57 -14.44 -23.19
CA GLU A 592 -37.61 -15.54 -23.22
C GLU A 592 -37.14 -15.93 -21.81
N LEU A 593 -36.80 -14.94 -20.97
CA LEU A 593 -36.49 -15.14 -19.57
C LEU A 593 -37.62 -15.87 -18.83
N LEU A 594 -38.86 -15.38 -18.95
CA LEU A 594 -40.02 -15.99 -18.28
C LEU A 594 -40.20 -17.46 -18.69
N LYS A 595 -40.04 -17.79 -19.98
CA LYS A 595 -40.14 -19.17 -20.48
C LYS A 595 -39.07 -20.08 -19.85
N ARG A 596 -37.84 -19.57 -19.74
CA ARG A 596 -36.70 -20.29 -19.16
C ARG A 596 -36.90 -20.52 -17.65
N LEU A 597 -37.19 -19.47 -16.89
CA LEU A 597 -37.42 -19.56 -15.44
C LEU A 597 -38.62 -20.45 -15.09
N ASN A 598 -39.66 -20.47 -15.94
CA ASN A 598 -40.80 -21.38 -15.77
C ASN A 598 -40.40 -22.86 -15.93
N THR A 599 -39.48 -23.16 -16.86
CA THR A 599 -38.93 -24.51 -17.07
C THR A 599 -38.11 -24.95 -15.87
N GLU A 600 -37.36 -24.02 -15.27
CA GLU A 600 -36.49 -24.23 -14.10
C GLU A 600 -37.26 -24.18 -12.76
N ARG A 601 -38.57 -23.91 -12.77
CA ARG A 601 -39.43 -23.76 -11.58
C ARG A 601 -39.01 -22.64 -10.63
N THR A 602 -38.31 -21.63 -11.13
CA THR A 602 -37.89 -20.45 -10.35
C THR A 602 -38.78 -19.22 -10.61
N LEU A 603 -39.74 -19.32 -11.53
CA LEU A 603 -40.81 -18.33 -11.76
C LEU A 603 -42.07 -18.65 -10.94
N ARG A 604 -42.64 -17.64 -10.28
CA ARG A 604 -43.94 -17.72 -9.58
C ARG A 604 -44.88 -16.62 -10.04
N ASN A 605 -45.97 -17.02 -10.70
CA ASN A 605 -47.00 -16.12 -11.21
C ASN A 605 -48.06 -15.78 -10.15
N THR A 606 -47.65 -15.42 -8.94
CA THR A 606 -48.53 -15.06 -7.83
C THR A 606 -48.13 -13.71 -7.25
N LYS A 607 -49.06 -13.08 -6.52
CA LYS A 607 -48.76 -11.86 -5.78
C LYS A 607 -47.71 -12.17 -4.71
N ALA A 608 -46.58 -11.44 -4.72
CA ALA A 608 -45.55 -11.63 -3.72
C ALA A 608 -46.01 -11.18 -2.33
N GLN A 609 -45.49 -11.86 -1.29
CA GLN A 609 -45.79 -11.49 0.10
C GLN A 609 -45.09 -10.19 0.51
N ALA A 610 -43.87 -9.96 0.03
CA ALA A 610 -43.13 -8.69 0.13
C ALA A 610 -42.76 -8.16 -1.26
N ARG A 611 -42.50 -6.86 -1.34
CA ARG A 611 -41.78 -6.26 -2.47
C ARG A 611 -40.31 -6.20 -2.07
N ALA A 612 -39.49 -7.02 -2.69
CA ALA A 612 -38.10 -7.17 -2.29
C ALA A 612 -37.18 -7.57 -3.44
N VAL A 613 -35.90 -7.25 -3.28
CA VAL A 613 -34.80 -7.74 -4.12
C VAL A 613 -33.75 -8.34 -3.19
N LEU A 614 -33.47 -9.63 -3.35
CA LEU A 614 -32.45 -10.34 -2.60
C LEU A 614 -31.31 -10.67 -3.56
N SER A 615 -30.08 -10.31 -3.19
CA SER A 615 -28.88 -10.55 -4.01
C SER A 615 -27.79 -11.10 -3.12
N ASP A 616 -27.41 -12.35 -3.32
CA ASP A 616 -26.40 -13.07 -2.54
C ASP A 616 -26.63 -12.93 -1.01
N HIS A 617 -25.99 -11.95 -0.37
CA HIS A 617 -26.01 -11.67 1.08
C HIS A 617 -26.75 -10.38 1.47
N GLU A 618 -27.44 -9.74 0.53
CA GLU A 618 -28.09 -8.45 0.71
C GLU A 618 -29.59 -8.55 0.42
N THR A 619 -30.39 -7.87 1.25
CA THR A 619 -31.84 -7.79 1.10
C THR A 619 -32.28 -6.34 1.01
N LEU A 620 -33.00 -6.00 -0.05
CA LEU A 620 -33.72 -4.75 -0.22
C LEU A 620 -35.21 -5.04 -0.05
N VAL A 621 -35.87 -4.35 0.88
CA VAL A 621 -37.30 -4.57 1.18
C VAL A 621 -38.00 -3.26 1.50
N GLY A 622 -39.22 -3.06 1.02
CA GLY A 622 -39.99 -1.87 1.35
C GLY A 622 -41.16 -1.62 0.41
N SER A 623 -41.62 -0.36 0.38
CA SER A 623 -42.78 0.06 -0.41
C SER A 623 -42.50 0.19 -1.92
N TYR A 624 -41.24 0.25 -2.32
CA TYR A 624 -40.80 0.35 -3.73
C TYR A 624 -41.26 -0.87 -4.54
N ARG A 625 -41.58 -0.68 -5.83
CA ARG A 625 -41.96 -1.75 -6.76
C ARG A 625 -40.81 -2.07 -7.73
N PRO A 626 -40.04 -3.15 -7.54
CA PRO A 626 -38.95 -3.54 -8.43
C PRO A 626 -39.35 -3.68 -9.91
N LEU A 627 -40.58 -4.11 -10.19
CA LEU A 627 -41.13 -4.38 -11.51
C LEU A 627 -42.28 -3.43 -11.88
N GLY A 628 -42.40 -2.30 -11.18
CA GLY A 628 -43.37 -1.25 -11.45
C GLY A 628 -42.72 -0.02 -12.09
N THR A 629 -43.45 0.69 -12.94
CA THR A 629 -42.99 1.91 -13.59
C THR A 629 -43.49 3.14 -12.88
N ARG A 630 -42.56 4.05 -12.57
CA ARG A 630 -42.89 5.42 -12.15
C ARG A 630 -43.25 6.23 -13.39
N SER A 631 -44.50 6.22 -13.82
CA SER A 631 -44.95 7.23 -14.80
C SER A 631 -44.94 8.61 -14.13
N VAL A 632 -43.78 9.27 -14.16
CA VAL A 632 -43.65 10.68 -13.80
C VAL A 632 -44.22 11.48 -14.95
N ASN A 633 -45.55 11.51 -15.05
CA ASN A 633 -46.19 12.47 -15.93
C ASN A 633 -46.05 13.85 -15.26
N PRO A 634 -45.27 14.80 -15.83
CA PRO A 634 -45.05 16.12 -15.21
C PRO A 634 -46.36 16.90 -15.00
N ALA A 635 -47.42 16.56 -15.74
CA ALA A 635 -48.76 17.12 -15.54
C ALA A 635 -49.48 16.62 -14.25
N ARG A 636 -49.04 15.50 -13.66
CA ARG A 636 -49.65 14.89 -12.45
C ARG A 636 -48.98 15.26 -11.13
N GLY A 637 -47.93 16.11 -11.15
CA GLY A 637 -47.32 16.68 -9.95
C GLY A 637 -46.06 15.95 -9.45
N GLN A 638 -45.57 16.38 -8.28
CA GLN A 638 -44.36 15.82 -7.65
C GLN A 638 -44.56 14.35 -7.31
N ALA A 639 -43.55 13.55 -7.60
CA ALA A 639 -43.65 12.12 -7.49
C ALA A 639 -43.60 11.64 -6.03
N THR A 640 -44.16 10.46 -5.80
CA THR A 640 -44.48 9.90 -4.48
C THR A 640 -43.21 9.50 -3.75
N THR A 641 -43.14 9.77 -2.44
CA THR A 641 -42.00 9.33 -1.63
C THR A 641 -42.14 7.86 -1.29
N GLU A 642 -41.14 7.06 -1.63
CA GLU A 642 -41.07 5.63 -1.33
C GLU A 642 -39.98 5.37 -0.30
N LEU A 643 -40.18 4.34 0.51
CA LEU A 643 -39.31 3.98 1.62
C LEU A 643 -39.04 2.48 1.62
N GLY A 644 -37.81 2.10 1.97
CA GLY A 644 -37.45 0.74 2.32
C GLY A 644 -36.15 0.66 3.11
N LEU A 645 -35.67 -0.55 3.31
CA LEU A 645 -34.47 -0.91 4.04
C LEU A 645 -33.54 -1.70 3.14
N HIS A 646 -32.24 -1.39 3.22
CA HIS A 646 -31.15 -2.21 2.71
C HIS A 646 -30.48 -2.89 3.89
N ILE A 647 -30.49 -4.22 3.87
CA ILE A 647 -30.04 -5.07 4.96
C ILE A 647 -28.91 -5.94 4.43
N MET A 648 -27.75 -5.85 5.07
CA MET A 648 -26.56 -6.61 4.71
C MET A 648 -26.31 -7.65 5.80
N ASN A 649 -26.69 -8.89 5.54
CA ASN A 649 -26.49 -10.03 6.44
C ASN A 649 -26.90 -11.34 5.73
N SER A 650 -26.03 -12.36 5.79
CA SER A 650 -26.27 -13.64 5.12
C SER A 650 -27.46 -14.40 5.72
N ASP A 651 -27.52 -14.47 7.04
CA ASP A 651 -28.49 -15.27 7.80
C ASP A 651 -29.89 -14.72 7.61
N PHE A 652 -30.04 -13.41 7.80
CA PHE A 652 -31.28 -12.71 7.59
C PHE A 652 -31.76 -12.84 6.13
N THR A 653 -30.85 -12.75 5.15
CA THR A 653 -31.22 -12.89 3.73
C THR A 653 -31.76 -14.29 3.44
N ALA A 654 -31.13 -15.34 3.98
CA ALA A 654 -31.61 -16.71 3.85
C ALA A 654 -32.97 -16.92 4.54
N ASP A 655 -33.14 -16.40 5.76
CA ASP A 655 -34.39 -16.49 6.51
C ASP A 655 -35.54 -15.72 5.83
N PHE A 656 -35.25 -14.55 5.29
CA PHE A 656 -36.21 -13.75 4.55
C PHE A 656 -36.57 -14.39 3.20
N ALA A 657 -35.60 -14.99 2.50
CA ALA A 657 -35.85 -15.79 1.30
C ALA A 657 -36.81 -16.96 1.59
N ARG A 658 -36.63 -17.65 2.72
CA ARG A 658 -37.50 -18.75 3.16
C ARG A 658 -38.94 -18.29 3.39
N GLU A 659 -39.14 -17.11 3.96
CA GLU A 659 -40.46 -16.49 4.13
C GLU A 659 -41.13 -16.16 2.79
N LEU A 660 -40.34 -15.72 1.79
CA LEU A 660 -40.81 -15.55 0.40
C LEU A 660 -41.04 -16.89 -0.32
N GLY A 661 -40.84 -18.00 0.40
CA GLY A 661 -41.01 -19.36 -0.06
C GLY A 661 -39.85 -19.86 -0.91
N ILE A 662 -38.65 -19.30 -0.80
CA ILE A 662 -37.43 -19.74 -1.50
C ILE A 662 -36.55 -20.48 -0.47
N PRO A 663 -36.77 -21.78 -0.23
CA PRO A 663 -36.16 -22.50 0.89
C PRO A 663 -34.65 -22.76 0.72
N ASP A 664 -34.17 -22.89 -0.52
CA ASP A 664 -32.81 -23.34 -0.83
C ASP A 664 -31.85 -22.17 -1.11
N TRP A 665 -31.92 -21.08 -0.36
CA TRP A 665 -31.08 -19.90 -0.62
C TRP A 665 -29.58 -20.19 -0.49
N PHE A 666 -29.14 -20.99 0.49
CA PHE A 666 -27.73 -21.46 0.59
C PHE A 666 -27.57 -22.98 0.68
N GLY A 667 -28.64 -23.77 0.46
CA GLY A 667 -28.67 -25.22 0.71
C GLY A 667 -29.31 -25.56 2.06
N GLY A 668 -29.95 -26.73 2.17
CA GLY A 668 -30.90 -27.05 3.24
C GLY A 668 -30.28 -27.65 4.50
N GLY A 669 -30.53 -27.02 5.66
CA GLY A 669 -30.30 -27.52 7.01
C GLY A 669 -29.75 -26.45 7.95
N ASP A 670 -30.37 -26.25 9.13
CA ASP A 670 -29.85 -25.37 10.19
C ASP A 670 -28.49 -25.84 10.77
N ASP A 671 -28.02 -27.04 10.41
CA ASP A 671 -26.87 -27.71 11.01
C ASP A 671 -25.50 -27.47 10.32
N ASP A 672 -25.44 -26.85 9.12
CA ASP A 672 -24.18 -26.63 8.38
C ASP A 672 -23.81 -25.13 8.29
N LEU A 673 -23.53 -24.50 9.43
CA LEU A 673 -23.02 -23.12 9.50
C LEU A 673 -21.67 -22.94 8.79
N GLU A 674 -20.89 -24.01 8.60
CA GLU A 674 -19.59 -24.00 7.90
C GLU A 674 -19.71 -24.07 6.36
N ALA A 675 -20.87 -24.45 5.81
CA ALA A 675 -21.06 -24.62 4.36
C ALA A 675 -21.58 -23.35 3.64
N ARG A 676 -21.74 -22.23 4.35
CA ARG A 676 -22.22 -20.98 3.74
C ARG A 676 -21.14 -20.37 2.83
N PRO A 677 -21.51 -19.89 1.63
CA PRO A 677 -20.56 -19.24 0.73
C PRO A 677 -19.99 -17.97 1.37
N ASN A 678 -18.71 -17.69 1.10
CA ASN A 678 -18.05 -16.48 1.57
C ASN A 678 -18.65 -15.25 0.87
N TYR A 679 -18.77 -14.12 1.59
CA TYR A 679 -19.31 -12.89 1.01
C TYR A 679 -18.48 -12.39 -0.19
N LEU A 680 -17.17 -12.59 -0.12
CA LEU A 680 -16.24 -12.20 -1.17
C LEU A 680 -15.96 -13.36 -2.12
N PRO A 681 -15.86 -13.09 -3.43
CA PRO A 681 -15.29 -14.06 -4.35
C PRO A 681 -13.84 -14.37 -3.93
N SER A 682 -13.25 -15.47 -4.41
CA SER A 682 -11.83 -15.76 -4.19
C SER A 682 -10.98 -14.57 -4.68
N LEU A 683 -10.27 -13.91 -3.77
CA LEU A 683 -9.35 -12.79 -4.05
C LEU A 683 -7.91 -13.33 -3.99
N PRO A 684 -7.36 -13.83 -5.11
CA PRO A 684 -6.12 -14.61 -5.12
C PRO A 684 -4.91 -13.75 -4.75
N SER A 685 -4.86 -12.50 -5.21
CA SER A 685 -3.75 -11.58 -4.90
C SER A 685 -3.71 -11.31 -3.41
N LEU A 686 -4.83 -10.93 -2.79
CA LEU A 686 -4.90 -10.72 -1.34
C LEU A 686 -4.57 -11.97 -0.52
N SER A 687 -4.95 -13.15 -1.03
CA SER A 687 -4.66 -14.42 -0.36
C SER A 687 -3.18 -14.82 -0.43
N SER A 688 -2.50 -14.44 -1.51
CA SER A 688 -1.10 -14.80 -1.81
C SER A 688 -0.05 -13.84 -1.25
N ILE A 689 -0.44 -12.62 -0.87
CA ILE A 689 0.50 -11.62 -0.36
C ILE A 689 1.11 -12.08 0.98
N PRO A 690 2.44 -11.99 1.14
CA PRO A 690 3.10 -12.30 2.40
C PRO A 690 2.60 -11.36 3.50
N VAL A 691 2.35 -11.92 4.68
CA VAL A 691 1.85 -11.16 5.85
C VAL A 691 2.92 -11.05 6.94
N VAL A 692 3.91 -11.92 6.87
CA VAL A 692 5.10 -11.89 7.71
C VAL A 692 6.28 -11.54 6.83
N TYR A 693 7.14 -10.66 7.35
CA TYR A 693 8.43 -10.39 6.74
C TYR A 693 9.33 -11.61 6.96
N ASP A 694 9.73 -12.26 5.88
CA ASP A 694 10.61 -13.42 5.89
C ASP A 694 12.00 -13.01 5.39
N GLU A 695 12.98 -13.11 6.28
CA GLU A 695 14.39 -12.78 6.02
C GLU A 695 15.01 -13.71 4.97
N TRP A 696 14.52 -14.95 4.81
CA TRP A 696 14.98 -15.86 3.76
C TRP A 696 14.50 -15.42 2.38
N THR A 697 13.23 -15.01 2.27
CA THR A 697 12.68 -14.45 1.02
C THR A 697 13.40 -13.17 0.62
N LEU A 698 13.81 -12.34 1.60
CA LEU A 698 14.60 -11.14 1.33
C LEU A 698 15.93 -11.49 0.64
N LEU A 699 16.65 -12.51 1.11
CA LEU A 699 17.91 -12.92 0.50
C LEU A 699 17.69 -13.42 -0.95
N ASP A 700 16.63 -14.20 -1.18
CA ASP A 700 16.24 -14.65 -2.52
C ASP A 700 15.96 -13.47 -3.47
N ASP A 701 15.21 -12.47 -2.99
CA ASP A 701 14.89 -11.24 -3.74
C ASP A 701 16.15 -10.41 -4.04
N ARG A 702 17.10 -10.34 -3.10
CA ARG A 702 18.38 -9.62 -3.28
C ARG A 702 19.29 -10.31 -4.28
N LEU A 703 19.30 -11.64 -4.30
CA LEU A 703 20.01 -12.43 -5.29
C LEU A 703 19.43 -12.17 -6.69
N ALA A 704 18.10 -12.18 -6.82
CA ALA A 704 17.41 -11.88 -8.08
C ALA A 704 17.64 -10.43 -8.56
N ALA A 705 17.78 -9.48 -7.63
CA ALA A 705 18.08 -8.08 -7.91
C ALA A 705 19.55 -7.81 -8.30
N GLY A 706 20.44 -8.82 -8.27
CA GLY A 706 21.85 -8.66 -8.62
C GLY A 706 22.68 -7.92 -7.57
N THR A 707 22.29 -8.03 -6.28
CA THR A 707 23.05 -7.43 -5.18
C THR A 707 24.48 -7.98 -5.12
N SER A 708 25.45 -7.15 -4.72
CA SER A 708 26.85 -7.56 -4.64
C SER A 708 27.04 -8.81 -3.75
N PRO A 709 27.82 -9.83 -4.18
CA PRO A 709 28.06 -11.04 -3.40
C PRO A 709 28.60 -10.79 -1.99
N GLU A 710 29.41 -9.75 -1.79
CA GLU A 710 29.97 -9.42 -0.47
C GLU A 710 28.90 -9.02 0.57
N ARG A 711 27.86 -8.32 0.11
CA ARG A 711 26.72 -7.95 0.95
C ARG A 711 25.86 -9.17 1.27
N LEU A 712 25.57 -9.99 0.25
CA LEU A 712 24.84 -11.25 0.41
C LEU A 712 25.53 -12.18 1.40
N ARG A 713 26.86 -12.29 1.36
CA ARG A 713 27.66 -13.05 2.34
C ARG A 713 27.44 -12.58 3.78
N ARG A 714 27.59 -11.28 4.03
CA ARG A 714 27.46 -10.70 5.38
C ARG A 714 26.06 -10.96 5.94
N GLU A 715 25.05 -10.78 5.11
CA GLU A 715 23.64 -10.91 5.53
C GLU A 715 23.21 -12.37 5.69
N SER A 716 23.63 -13.26 4.78
CA SER A 716 23.33 -14.70 4.91
C SER A 716 24.06 -15.30 6.13
N ALA A 717 25.32 -14.95 6.39
CA ALA A 717 26.04 -15.37 7.59
C ALA A 717 25.39 -14.82 8.88
N ALA A 718 24.96 -13.56 8.87
CA ALA A 718 24.23 -12.97 9.99
C ALA A 718 22.89 -13.68 10.25
N LEU A 719 22.16 -14.04 9.19
CA LEU A 719 20.88 -14.75 9.28
C LEU A 719 21.07 -16.18 9.80
N LEU A 720 22.04 -16.92 9.25
CA LEU A 720 22.38 -18.28 9.67
C LEU A 720 22.86 -18.36 11.12
N SER A 721 23.55 -17.33 11.62
CA SER A 721 23.98 -17.28 13.03
C SER A 721 22.84 -16.97 14.01
N ARG A 722 21.75 -16.32 13.55
CA ARG A 722 20.64 -15.86 14.39
C ARG A 722 19.41 -16.76 14.35
N SER A 723 19.13 -17.42 13.22
CA SER A 723 17.89 -18.17 13.01
C SER A 723 18.14 -19.67 12.87
N ALA A 724 17.48 -20.47 13.73
CA ALA A 724 17.47 -21.93 13.60
C ALA A 724 16.44 -22.41 12.55
N ASP A 725 15.41 -21.61 12.27
CA ASP A 725 14.29 -21.96 11.40
C ASP A 725 14.49 -21.42 9.97
N GLY A 726 14.39 -22.31 8.98
CA GLY A 726 14.56 -21.97 7.55
C GLY A 726 14.44 -23.13 6.56
N GLY A 727 14.31 -24.37 7.04
CA GLY A 727 14.01 -25.55 6.22
C GLY A 727 14.91 -25.68 4.98
N PRO A 728 14.37 -25.87 3.76
CA PRO A 728 15.17 -26.03 2.55
C PRO A 728 15.89 -24.76 2.09
N ARG A 729 15.36 -23.57 2.39
CA ARG A 729 16.00 -22.28 2.03
C ARG A 729 17.29 -22.05 2.81
N ARG A 730 17.29 -22.44 4.09
CA ARG A 730 18.51 -22.43 4.90
C ARG A 730 19.63 -23.24 4.24
N ARG A 731 19.33 -24.47 3.81
CA ARG A 731 20.30 -25.35 3.12
C ARG A 731 20.81 -24.73 1.82
N GLN A 732 19.92 -24.10 1.05
CA GLN A 732 20.30 -23.41 -0.19
C GLN A 732 21.33 -22.29 0.08
N TRP A 733 21.13 -21.49 1.13
CA TRP A 733 22.03 -20.40 1.50
C TRP A 733 23.31 -20.87 2.19
N GLU A 734 23.28 -21.99 2.94
CA GLU A 734 24.47 -22.68 3.46
C GLU A 734 25.38 -23.14 2.32
N LEU A 735 24.79 -23.80 1.31
CA LEU A 735 25.51 -24.20 0.10
C LEU A 735 26.06 -23.00 -0.66
N TRP A 736 25.25 -21.95 -0.84
CA TRP A 736 25.68 -20.75 -1.56
C TRP A 736 26.93 -20.11 -0.93
N LEU A 737 26.99 -20.01 0.41
CA LEU A 737 28.16 -19.48 1.12
C LEU A 737 29.42 -20.34 0.91
N LEU A 738 29.27 -21.66 0.96
CA LEU A 738 30.38 -22.58 0.71
C LEU A 738 30.89 -22.46 -0.73
N TYR A 739 30.00 -22.48 -1.72
CA TYR A 739 30.40 -22.31 -3.12
C TYR A 739 31.05 -20.96 -3.41
N ASP A 740 30.55 -19.87 -2.81
CA ASP A 740 31.16 -18.54 -2.94
C ASP A 740 32.57 -18.48 -2.34
N ALA A 741 32.82 -19.14 -1.20
CA ALA A 741 34.16 -19.23 -0.62
C ALA A 741 35.14 -19.96 -1.55
N TRP A 742 34.72 -21.07 -2.17
CA TRP A 742 35.51 -21.82 -3.14
C TRP A 742 35.79 -21.02 -4.41
N GLN A 743 34.80 -20.30 -4.94
CA GLN A 743 34.96 -19.47 -6.12
C GLN A 743 35.95 -18.31 -5.90
N ARG A 744 36.09 -17.84 -4.65
CA ARG A 744 37.07 -16.82 -4.25
C ARG A 744 38.45 -17.36 -3.86
N HIS A 745 38.65 -18.67 -3.93
CA HIS A 745 39.85 -19.35 -3.43
C HIS A 745 40.10 -19.15 -1.92
N ALA A 746 39.04 -18.91 -1.13
CA ALA A 746 39.09 -18.79 0.33
C ALA A 746 38.82 -20.16 0.98
N PHE A 747 39.77 -21.08 0.83
CA PHE A 747 39.63 -22.47 1.26
C PHE A 747 39.67 -22.62 2.79
N MET A 748 40.39 -21.74 3.49
CA MET A 748 40.37 -21.68 4.96
C MET A 748 38.99 -21.25 5.48
N GLU A 749 38.37 -20.27 4.83
CA GLU A 749 36.99 -19.85 5.15
C GLU A 749 36.02 -21.03 4.96
N ALA A 750 36.12 -21.74 3.85
CA ALA A 750 35.30 -22.94 3.60
C ALA A 750 35.55 -24.06 4.62
N TYR A 751 36.81 -24.29 5.02
CA TYR A 751 37.17 -25.28 6.03
C TYR A 751 36.59 -24.95 7.41
N LEU A 752 36.58 -23.67 7.81
CA LEU A 752 35.98 -23.21 9.06
C LEU A 752 34.45 -23.21 9.02
N LEU A 753 33.85 -22.92 7.87
CA LEU A 753 32.38 -22.88 7.69
C LEU A 753 31.75 -24.27 7.56
N ALA A 754 32.40 -25.21 6.87
CA ALA A 754 31.86 -26.55 6.61
C ALA A 754 31.36 -27.30 7.87
N PRO A 755 32.08 -27.31 9.02
CA PRO A 755 31.57 -27.94 10.24
C PRO A 755 30.45 -27.15 10.94
N LEU A 756 30.32 -25.84 10.69
CA LEU A 756 29.31 -24.97 11.30
C LEU A 756 27.96 -25.01 10.56
N LEU A 757 27.97 -25.27 9.26
CA LEU A 757 26.80 -25.20 8.36
C LEU A 757 26.24 -26.59 7.97
N GLY A 758 26.75 -27.67 8.55
CA GLY A 758 26.86 -28.97 7.90
C GLY A 758 25.58 -29.72 7.46
N ASP A 759 25.75 -30.47 6.38
CA ASP A 759 25.43 -31.90 6.27
C ASP A 759 26.55 -32.58 5.44
N ARG A 760 27.05 -33.75 5.86
CA ARG A 760 28.26 -34.39 5.29
C ARG A 760 28.13 -34.81 3.81
N GLU A 761 26.92 -34.76 3.28
CA GLU A 761 26.58 -35.26 1.93
C GLU A 761 26.86 -34.27 0.81
N SER A 762 26.97 -32.95 1.07
CA SER A 762 27.06 -31.95 -0.01
C SER A 762 28.47 -31.40 -0.27
N MET A 763 29.27 -31.16 0.77
CA MET A 763 30.67 -30.75 0.66
C MET A 763 31.45 -31.22 1.91
N PRO A 764 32.33 -32.23 1.79
CA PRO A 764 33.07 -32.76 2.94
C PRO A 764 34.01 -31.70 3.55
N VAL A 765 34.07 -31.64 4.89
CA VAL A 765 35.05 -30.78 5.61
C VAL A 765 36.48 -31.12 5.16
N ASP A 766 36.75 -32.42 4.98
CA ASP A 766 38.03 -32.93 4.53
C ASP A 766 38.41 -32.40 3.14
N LEU A 767 37.42 -32.16 2.26
CA LEU A 767 37.66 -31.63 0.92
C LEU A 767 38.15 -30.17 0.96
N ALA A 768 37.62 -29.37 1.89
CA ALA A 768 38.14 -28.02 2.11
C ALA A 768 39.50 -28.06 2.80
N ALA A 769 39.70 -28.95 3.78
CA ALA A 769 40.97 -29.12 4.49
C ALA A 769 42.14 -29.40 3.53
N VAL A 770 41.97 -30.32 2.58
CA VAL A 770 43.04 -30.62 1.62
C VAL A 770 43.31 -29.49 0.62
N ALA A 771 42.38 -28.54 0.44
CA ALA A 771 42.59 -27.38 -0.42
C ALA A 771 43.26 -26.19 0.32
N VAL A 772 43.25 -26.18 1.66
CA VAL A 772 43.84 -25.11 2.48
C VAL A 772 45.31 -24.80 2.14
N PRO A 773 46.20 -25.78 1.87
CA PRO A 773 47.59 -25.50 1.47
C PRO A 773 47.78 -24.65 0.21
N LEU A 774 46.73 -24.37 -0.56
CA LEU A 774 46.77 -23.43 -1.68
C LEU A 774 46.70 -21.97 -1.25
N GLU A 775 46.11 -21.71 -0.09
CA GLU A 775 45.93 -20.38 0.49
C GLU A 775 46.90 -20.17 1.66
N HIS A 776 46.96 -21.17 2.55
CA HIS A 776 47.71 -21.14 3.80
C HIS A 776 48.33 -22.52 4.06
N GLY A 777 49.65 -22.59 4.25
CA GLY A 777 50.33 -23.83 4.59
C GLY A 777 51.68 -23.62 5.28
N PRO A 778 52.33 -24.71 5.72
CA PRO A 778 51.89 -26.12 5.61
C PRO A 778 50.81 -26.48 6.63
N LEU A 779 49.86 -27.34 6.25
CA LEU A 779 48.76 -27.77 7.12
C LEU A 779 49.16 -28.95 8.01
N GLY A 780 50.19 -29.71 7.63
CA GLY A 780 50.77 -30.77 8.45
C GLY A 780 49.84 -31.98 8.57
N GLU A 781 49.82 -32.64 9.74
CA GLU A 781 49.10 -33.91 9.96
C GLU A 781 47.61 -33.86 9.55
N GLN A 782 46.97 -32.70 9.63
CA GLN A 782 45.57 -32.54 9.22
C GLN A 782 45.38 -32.77 7.71
N LEU A 783 46.35 -32.40 6.86
CA LEU A 783 46.33 -32.74 5.43
C LEU A 783 46.32 -34.26 5.24
N TYR A 784 47.17 -34.97 6.00
CA TYR A 784 47.28 -36.43 5.92
C TYR A 784 45.99 -37.14 6.33
N TYR A 785 45.39 -36.75 7.47
CA TYR A 785 44.14 -37.35 7.92
C TYR A 785 42.98 -37.08 6.96
N SER A 786 42.84 -35.85 6.45
CA SER A 786 41.78 -35.53 5.49
C SER A 786 42.00 -36.20 4.13
N ALA A 787 43.25 -36.41 3.71
CA ALA A 787 43.56 -37.21 2.51
C ALA A 787 43.14 -38.69 2.67
N LEU A 788 43.33 -39.28 3.85
CA LEU A 788 42.88 -40.65 4.14
C LEU A 788 41.35 -40.78 4.12
N GLU A 789 40.63 -39.82 4.70
CA GLU A 789 39.15 -39.81 4.69
C GLU A 789 38.60 -39.70 3.26
N LEU A 790 39.27 -38.94 2.39
CA LEU A 790 38.89 -38.79 0.97
C LEU A 790 39.35 -39.95 0.08
N SER A 791 40.00 -40.98 0.63
CA SER A 791 40.56 -42.10 -0.14
C SER A 791 39.55 -42.82 -1.03
N ASN A 792 38.29 -42.90 -0.59
CA ASN A 792 37.19 -43.58 -1.29
C ASN A 792 36.22 -42.59 -1.97
N ALA A 793 36.55 -41.30 -2.04
CA ALA A 793 35.73 -40.27 -2.66
C ALA A 793 35.77 -40.34 -4.20
N PRO A 794 34.86 -39.65 -4.92
CA PRO A 794 34.93 -39.50 -6.38
C PRO A 794 36.29 -38.99 -6.85
N TYR A 795 36.66 -39.28 -8.10
CA TYR A 795 37.99 -38.92 -8.64
C TYR A 795 38.22 -37.40 -8.62
N GLU A 796 37.16 -36.61 -8.71
CA GLU A 796 37.20 -35.15 -8.61
C GLU A 796 37.75 -34.70 -7.24
N HIS A 797 37.25 -35.28 -6.14
CA HIS A 797 37.70 -34.96 -4.78
C HIS A 797 39.12 -35.47 -4.52
N ARG A 798 39.43 -36.68 -5.01
CA ARG A 798 40.79 -37.26 -4.92
C ARG A 798 41.81 -36.44 -5.72
N THR A 799 41.38 -35.76 -6.80
CA THR A 799 42.23 -34.81 -7.52
C THR A 799 42.53 -33.57 -6.68
N VAL A 800 41.60 -33.08 -5.86
CA VAL A 800 41.88 -31.98 -4.92
C VAL A 800 42.91 -32.39 -3.85
N VAL A 801 42.91 -33.66 -3.41
CA VAL A 801 43.95 -34.18 -2.51
C VAL A 801 45.33 -34.10 -3.15
N LEU A 802 45.46 -34.47 -4.44
CA LEU A 802 46.71 -34.31 -5.19
C LEU A 802 47.15 -32.85 -5.25
N VAL A 803 46.21 -31.95 -5.60
CA VAL A 803 46.46 -30.51 -5.68
C VAL A 803 46.96 -29.97 -4.34
N GLY A 804 46.31 -30.35 -3.23
CA GLY A 804 46.71 -29.97 -1.87
C GLY A 804 48.10 -30.45 -1.47
N ALA A 805 48.40 -31.72 -1.76
CA ALA A 805 49.73 -32.30 -1.50
C ALA A 805 50.83 -31.59 -2.31
N VAL A 806 50.56 -31.29 -3.59
CA VAL A 806 51.49 -30.53 -4.44
C VAL A 806 51.68 -29.11 -3.93
N ALA A 807 50.60 -28.45 -3.51
CA ALA A 807 50.67 -27.11 -2.92
C ALA A 807 51.50 -27.09 -1.64
N GLU A 808 51.29 -28.05 -0.73
CA GLU A 808 52.06 -28.14 0.51
C GLU A 808 53.56 -28.37 0.25
N MET A 809 53.91 -29.24 -0.72
CA MET A 809 55.31 -29.48 -1.10
C MET A 809 55.94 -28.26 -1.78
N LEU A 810 55.30 -27.71 -2.82
CA LEU A 810 55.93 -26.72 -3.71
C LEU A 810 55.79 -25.29 -3.20
N LEU A 811 54.66 -24.91 -2.60
CA LEU A 811 54.41 -23.53 -2.16
C LEU A 811 54.96 -23.29 -0.75
N HIS A 812 54.90 -24.31 0.13
CA HIS A 812 55.18 -24.15 1.55
C HIS A 812 56.34 -25.01 2.08
N GLY A 813 56.79 -26.01 1.31
CA GLY A 813 57.89 -26.90 1.71
C GLY A 813 57.54 -27.85 2.85
N GLY A 814 56.28 -28.25 2.98
CA GLY A 814 55.81 -29.18 4.00
C GLY A 814 56.07 -30.64 3.64
N ASP A 815 56.63 -31.40 4.59
CA ASP A 815 56.95 -32.82 4.40
C ASP A 815 55.72 -33.72 4.28
N VAL A 816 54.58 -33.30 4.84
CA VAL A 816 53.35 -34.11 4.85
C VAL A 816 52.75 -34.27 3.46
N GLY A 817 52.92 -33.29 2.56
CA GLY A 817 52.51 -33.44 1.16
C GLY A 817 53.23 -34.61 0.46
N LEU A 818 54.50 -34.85 0.78
CA LEU A 818 55.25 -36.00 0.25
C LEU A 818 54.76 -37.31 0.89
N THR A 819 54.50 -37.33 2.20
CA THR A 819 53.93 -38.50 2.87
C THR A 819 52.57 -38.88 2.30
N VAL A 820 51.71 -37.89 2.02
CA VAL A 820 50.42 -38.11 1.33
C VAL A 820 50.66 -38.70 -0.05
N TRP A 821 51.60 -38.17 -0.84
CA TRP A 821 51.96 -38.76 -2.13
C TRP A 821 52.44 -40.21 -2.01
N GLU A 822 53.39 -40.51 -1.14
CA GLU A 822 54.01 -41.83 -0.99
C GLU A 822 53.04 -42.89 -0.43
N GLU A 823 52.32 -42.56 0.64
CA GLU A 823 51.49 -43.50 1.39
C GLU A 823 50.09 -43.66 0.79
N THR A 824 49.55 -42.61 0.17
CA THR A 824 48.17 -42.63 -0.34
C THR A 824 48.08 -42.70 -1.87
N LEU A 825 49.06 -42.21 -2.63
CA LEU A 825 48.92 -42.03 -4.10
C LEU A 825 49.94 -42.79 -4.97
N ALA A 826 51.15 -43.07 -4.48
CA ALA A 826 52.24 -43.71 -5.25
C ALA A 826 52.50 -45.19 -4.90
N GLY A 827 51.94 -45.70 -3.80
CA GLY A 827 52.16 -47.07 -3.34
C GLY A 827 51.57 -48.14 -4.27
N SER A 828 52.32 -49.23 -4.50
CA SER A 828 52.04 -50.36 -5.41
C SER A 828 50.80 -51.23 -5.06
N GLY A 829 49.85 -50.69 -4.30
CA GLY A 829 48.58 -51.32 -3.93
C GLY A 829 47.46 -50.32 -3.60
N SER A 830 47.64 -49.03 -3.89
CA SER A 830 46.64 -48.00 -3.56
C SER A 830 45.57 -47.87 -4.66
N ARG A 831 44.28 -48.03 -4.28
CA ARG A 831 43.09 -47.81 -5.15
C ARG A 831 42.82 -46.33 -5.48
N LEU A 832 43.62 -45.41 -4.94
CA LEU A 832 43.45 -43.96 -5.05
C LEU A 832 43.90 -43.38 -6.40
N GLY A 833 44.94 -43.96 -7.02
CA GLY A 833 45.44 -43.53 -8.34
C GLY A 833 44.54 -43.94 -9.52
N ASP A 834 43.66 -44.92 -9.31
CA ASP A 834 42.79 -45.46 -10.36
C ASP A 834 41.72 -44.43 -10.77
N GLY A 835 41.77 -44.02 -12.04
CA GLY A 835 40.81 -43.10 -12.65
C GLY A 835 41.08 -41.61 -12.43
N LEU A 836 42.23 -41.23 -11.86
CA LEU A 836 42.65 -39.83 -11.76
C LEU A 836 43.16 -39.28 -13.10
N PRO A 837 42.99 -37.96 -13.35
CA PRO A 837 43.50 -37.33 -14.56
C PRO A 837 45.02 -37.51 -14.72
N THR A 838 45.45 -37.81 -15.94
CA THR A 838 46.81 -38.29 -16.19
C THR A 838 47.86 -37.19 -16.08
N ALA A 839 47.54 -35.95 -16.46
CA ALA A 839 48.48 -34.83 -16.34
C ALA A 839 48.69 -34.46 -14.86
N TRP A 840 47.62 -34.49 -14.06
CA TRP A 840 47.67 -34.21 -12.62
C TRP A 840 48.48 -35.24 -11.82
N LEU A 841 48.37 -36.54 -12.14
CA LEU A 841 49.20 -37.58 -11.54
C LEU A 841 50.70 -37.40 -11.85
N ARG A 842 51.02 -37.05 -13.11
CA ARG A 842 52.41 -36.78 -13.51
C ARG A 842 52.96 -35.52 -12.84
N LEU A 843 52.14 -34.48 -12.71
CA LEU A 843 52.51 -33.26 -11.99
C LEU A 843 52.88 -33.56 -10.54
N ALA A 844 52.06 -34.34 -9.83
CA ALA A 844 52.34 -34.73 -8.45
C ALA A 844 53.63 -35.56 -8.31
N GLY A 845 53.88 -36.49 -9.24
CA GLY A 845 55.14 -37.24 -9.28
C GLY A 845 56.37 -36.35 -9.51
N GLN A 846 56.29 -35.40 -10.46
CA GLN A 846 57.36 -34.44 -10.71
C GLN A 846 57.56 -33.47 -9.54
N ALA A 847 56.49 -33.05 -8.86
CA ALA A 847 56.56 -32.24 -7.66
C ALA A 847 57.25 -32.99 -6.50
N ALA A 848 56.91 -34.26 -6.31
CA ALA A 848 57.54 -35.13 -5.30
C ALA A 848 59.03 -35.36 -5.58
N GLU A 849 59.42 -35.63 -6.83
CA GLU A 849 60.83 -35.74 -7.24
C GLU A 849 61.60 -34.44 -7.01
N CYS A 850 60.99 -33.30 -7.35
CA CYS A 850 61.57 -31.97 -7.12
C CYS A 850 61.80 -31.71 -5.62
N PHE A 851 60.80 -31.98 -4.78
CA PHE A 851 60.86 -31.75 -3.34
C PHE A 851 61.74 -32.77 -2.60
N ALA A 852 61.81 -34.02 -3.06
CA ALA A 852 62.69 -35.03 -2.49
C ALA A 852 64.18 -34.69 -2.69
N GLY A 853 64.52 -34.02 -3.80
CA GLY A 853 65.86 -33.52 -4.07
C GLY A 853 66.27 -32.33 -3.18
N GLU A 854 65.31 -31.46 -2.84
CA GLU A 854 65.52 -30.30 -1.97
C GLU A 854 64.24 -30.00 -1.17
N ARG A 855 64.31 -30.16 0.15
CA ARG A 855 63.20 -29.98 1.09
C ARG A 855 62.93 -28.50 1.39
N ALA A 856 62.62 -27.74 0.34
CA ALA A 856 62.34 -26.32 0.41
C ALA A 856 61.23 -25.94 -0.58
N PRO A 857 60.44 -24.88 -0.31
CA PRO A 857 59.47 -24.38 -1.28
C PRO A 857 60.18 -23.86 -2.54
N VAL A 858 59.48 -23.92 -3.67
CA VAL A 858 59.94 -23.32 -4.92
C VAL A 858 59.99 -21.80 -4.72
N PRO A 859 61.05 -21.10 -5.17
CA PRO A 859 61.18 -19.65 -5.03
C PRO A 859 60.25 -18.90 -6.01
N LEU A 860 58.94 -19.11 -5.91
CA LEU A 860 57.93 -18.56 -6.83
C LEU A 860 57.92 -17.04 -6.83
N GLN A 861 58.24 -16.38 -5.71
CA GLN A 861 58.34 -14.92 -5.66
C GLN A 861 59.45 -14.39 -6.59
N ASP A 862 60.62 -15.03 -6.59
CA ASP A 862 61.74 -14.65 -7.45
C ASP A 862 61.44 -14.96 -8.91
N ILE A 863 60.76 -16.08 -9.17
CA ILE A 863 60.32 -16.53 -10.49
C ILE A 863 59.26 -15.59 -11.08
N ASN A 864 58.24 -15.22 -10.29
CA ASN A 864 57.19 -14.28 -10.67
C ASN A 864 57.79 -12.89 -10.89
N ALA A 865 58.64 -12.40 -10.00
CA ALA A 865 59.31 -11.10 -10.15
C ALA A 865 60.20 -11.05 -11.40
N TRP A 866 60.87 -12.16 -11.74
CA TRP A 866 61.62 -12.29 -12.99
C TRP A 866 60.69 -12.31 -14.21
N ALA A 867 59.63 -13.12 -14.20
CA ALA A 867 58.69 -13.24 -15.31
C ALA A 867 57.95 -11.92 -15.59
N GLU A 868 57.47 -11.23 -14.55
CA GLU A 868 56.89 -9.90 -14.66
C GLU A 868 57.88 -8.87 -15.21
N ARG A 869 59.17 -8.97 -14.83
CA ARG A 869 60.20 -8.08 -15.38
C ARG A 869 60.45 -8.35 -16.86
N GLN A 870 60.48 -9.62 -17.29
CA GLN A 870 60.59 -9.98 -18.70
C GLN A 870 59.39 -9.49 -19.50
N GLU A 871 58.18 -9.71 -19.02
CA GLU A 871 56.96 -9.25 -19.69
C GLU A 871 56.90 -7.73 -19.80
N ARG A 872 57.26 -7.01 -18.73
CA ARG A 872 57.39 -5.53 -18.76
C ARG A 872 58.45 -5.09 -19.77
N SER A 873 59.60 -5.75 -19.82
CA SER A 873 60.68 -5.42 -20.76
C SER A 873 60.26 -5.63 -22.22
N VAL A 874 59.61 -6.75 -22.52
CA VAL A 874 59.06 -7.05 -23.86
C VAL A 874 57.98 -6.04 -24.25
N THR A 875 57.07 -5.72 -23.32
CA THR A 875 56.01 -4.72 -23.54
C THR A 875 56.60 -3.34 -23.80
N LEU A 876 57.58 -2.93 -23.00
CA LEU A 876 58.29 -1.67 -23.15
C LEU A 876 59.03 -1.61 -24.50
N GLN A 877 59.65 -2.71 -24.94
CA GLN A 877 60.29 -2.79 -26.25
C GLN A 877 59.27 -2.66 -27.39
N LEU A 878 58.13 -3.35 -27.31
CA LEU A 878 57.05 -3.24 -28.30
C LEU A 878 56.47 -1.83 -28.36
N ASP A 879 56.31 -1.17 -27.22
CA ASP A 879 55.85 0.22 -27.14
C ASP A 879 56.85 1.20 -27.77
N TRP A 880 58.16 1.00 -27.55
CA TRP A 880 59.21 1.74 -28.25
C TRP A 880 59.18 1.50 -29.77
N GLU A 881 59.05 0.25 -30.21
CA GLU A 881 58.94 -0.09 -31.64
C GLU A 881 57.71 0.54 -32.29
N ARG A 882 56.58 0.56 -31.58
CA ARG A 882 55.35 1.22 -32.01
C ARG A 882 55.53 2.74 -32.10
N LEU A 883 56.17 3.37 -31.12
CA LEU A 883 56.44 4.80 -31.13
C LEU A 883 57.36 5.18 -32.31
N VAL A 884 58.36 4.35 -32.62
CA VAL A 884 59.24 4.53 -33.79
C VAL A 884 58.45 4.41 -35.09
N ALA A 885 57.55 3.43 -35.20
CA ALA A 885 56.69 3.28 -36.36
C ALA A 885 55.79 4.52 -36.55
N ASP A 886 55.13 4.97 -35.48
CA ASP A 886 54.31 6.19 -35.47
C ASP A 886 55.10 7.43 -35.88
N ALA A 887 56.33 7.58 -35.37
CA ALA A 887 57.23 8.69 -35.71
C ALA A 887 57.67 8.66 -37.18
N ARG A 888 58.02 7.48 -37.72
CA ARG A 888 58.40 7.29 -39.13
C ARG A 888 57.22 7.48 -40.08
N ASP A 889 56.03 7.05 -39.70
CA ASP A 889 54.82 7.33 -40.49
C ASP A 889 54.47 8.81 -40.45
N PHE A 890 54.72 9.49 -39.33
CA PHE A 890 54.61 10.93 -39.24
C PHE A 890 55.62 11.64 -40.17
N GLU A 891 56.87 11.19 -40.25
CA GLU A 891 57.90 11.70 -41.18
C GLU A 891 57.44 11.61 -42.65
N ARG A 892 56.80 10.50 -43.02
CA ARG A 892 56.28 10.29 -44.39
C ARG A 892 55.12 11.22 -44.73
N ALA A 893 54.48 11.86 -43.74
CA ALA A 893 53.33 12.74 -43.94
C ALA A 893 53.68 14.13 -44.50
N ASP A 894 54.94 14.39 -44.83
CA ASP A 894 55.44 15.63 -45.45
C ASP A 894 54.65 16.09 -46.69
N HIS A 895 54.11 15.15 -47.47
CA HIS A 895 53.27 15.45 -48.64
C HIS A 895 51.88 16.03 -48.30
N ARG A 896 51.44 15.99 -47.03
CA ARG A 896 50.15 16.57 -46.58
C ARG A 896 50.18 18.08 -46.48
N PHE A 897 51.37 18.69 -46.48
CA PHE A 897 51.52 20.15 -46.45
C PHE A 897 51.37 20.72 -47.86
N LYS A 898 50.37 21.61 -48.06
CA LYS A 898 50.07 22.26 -49.35
C LYS A 898 51.03 23.40 -49.74
N PHE A 899 52.00 23.75 -48.89
CA PHE A 899 52.94 24.85 -49.10
C PHE A 899 54.35 24.49 -48.60
N GLN A 900 55.38 25.05 -49.25
CA GLN A 900 56.80 24.67 -49.07
C GLN A 900 57.33 24.96 -47.66
N ASP A 901 56.85 26.02 -47.03
CA ASP A 901 57.28 26.45 -45.70
C ASP A 901 56.90 25.44 -44.60
N GLY A 902 55.72 24.80 -44.72
CA GLY A 902 55.29 23.74 -43.80
C GLY A 902 56.08 22.44 -43.97
N GLN A 903 56.43 22.09 -45.20
CA GLN A 903 57.30 20.94 -45.50
C GLN A 903 58.72 21.16 -44.94
N ARG A 904 59.25 22.38 -45.08
CA ARG A 904 60.57 22.74 -44.51
C ARG A 904 60.59 22.63 -42.99
N MET A 905 59.56 23.13 -42.31
CA MET A 905 59.44 23.02 -40.85
C MET A 905 59.25 21.57 -40.40
N HIS A 906 58.41 20.79 -41.10
CA HIS A 906 58.21 19.36 -40.82
C HIS A 906 59.52 18.57 -40.93
N ARG A 907 60.24 18.69 -42.05
CA ARG A 907 61.53 18.02 -42.26
C ARG A 907 62.59 18.43 -41.24
N ALA A 908 62.58 19.69 -40.80
CA ALA A 908 63.56 20.17 -39.82
C ALA A 908 63.43 19.48 -38.46
N MET A 909 62.23 19.06 -38.06
CA MET A 909 62.03 18.33 -36.80
C MET A 909 62.60 16.90 -36.80
N PHE A 910 62.87 16.33 -37.98
CA PHE A 910 63.48 15.00 -38.16
C PHE A 910 64.98 15.07 -38.49
N ARG A 911 65.55 16.27 -38.63
CA ARG A 911 67.01 16.45 -38.79
C ARG A 911 67.72 16.33 -37.45
N PRO A 912 69.04 16.07 -37.44
CA PRO A 912 69.83 16.04 -36.21
C PRO A 912 69.62 17.31 -35.36
N GLY A 913 69.26 17.15 -34.08
CA GLY A 913 68.89 18.24 -33.17
C GLY A 913 67.41 18.66 -33.22
N GLY A 914 66.58 17.98 -34.02
CA GLY A 914 65.14 18.13 -34.04
C GLY A 914 64.43 17.17 -33.08
N VAL A 915 63.27 17.59 -32.54
CA VAL A 915 62.54 16.83 -31.51
C VAL A 915 62.15 15.40 -31.91
N PHE A 916 61.87 15.11 -33.19
CA PHE A 916 61.58 13.73 -33.61
C PHE A 916 62.85 12.91 -33.86
N ALA A 917 63.95 13.55 -34.27
CA ALA A 917 65.24 12.87 -34.36
C ALA A 917 65.72 12.42 -32.96
N ASP A 918 65.49 13.27 -31.95
CA ASP A 918 65.78 12.94 -30.55
C ASP A 918 64.93 11.76 -30.06
N VAL A 919 63.63 11.72 -30.37
CA VAL A 919 62.76 10.56 -30.04
C VAL A 919 63.22 9.28 -30.75
N LEU A 920 63.63 9.36 -32.02
CA LEU A 920 64.15 8.21 -32.76
C LEU A 920 65.50 7.73 -32.21
N ALA A 921 66.37 8.63 -31.77
CA ALA A 921 67.64 8.30 -31.12
C ALA A 921 67.42 7.69 -29.73
N MET A 922 66.41 8.16 -28.98
CA MET A 922 66.03 7.56 -27.70
C MET A 922 65.56 6.11 -27.86
N ALA A 923 64.90 5.79 -28.97
CA ALA A 923 64.41 4.44 -29.26
C ALA A 923 65.47 3.48 -29.83
N ASP A 924 66.72 3.94 -30.01
CA ASP A 924 67.82 3.08 -30.45
C ASP A 924 68.12 2.02 -29.37
N LYS A 925 68.44 0.80 -29.82
CA LYS A 925 68.79 -0.32 -28.95
C LYS A 925 70.09 -0.05 -28.18
N GLU A 926 70.97 0.78 -28.74
CA GLU A 926 72.23 1.18 -28.11
C GLU A 926 72.11 2.43 -27.21
N ALA A 927 70.94 3.05 -27.12
CA ALA A 927 70.74 4.24 -26.30
C ALA A 927 70.72 3.91 -24.79
N THR A 928 71.57 4.58 -24.02
CA THR A 928 71.61 4.42 -22.55
C THR A 928 70.40 5.05 -21.88
N VAL A 929 70.00 4.56 -20.70
CA VAL A 929 68.87 5.11 -19.94
C VAL A 929 69.14 6.56 -19.53
N ASP A 930 70.39 6.89 -19.15
CA ASP A 930 70.80 8.26 -18.87
C ASP A 930 70.64 9.18 -20.10
N PHE A 931 70.99 8.69 -21.30
CA PHE A 931 70.73 9.44 -22.54
C PHE A 931 69.23 9.63 -22.78
N ARG A 932 68.41 8.58 -22.62
CA ARG A 932 66.94 8.66 -22.77
C ARG A 932 66.32 9.64 -21.79
N THR A 933 66.75 9.61 -20.53
CA THR A 933 66.22 10.47 -19.46
C THR A 933 66.61 11.93 -19.65
N ARG A 934 67.88 12.21 -19.99
CA ARG A 934 68.34 13.57 -20.29
C ARG A 934 67.63 14.15 -21.52
N THR A 935 67.48 13.36 -22.57
CA THR A 935 66.82 13.79 -23.81
C THR A 935 65.32 14.03 -23.59
N ALA A 936 64.64 13.13 -22.86
CA ALA A 936 63.23 13.26 -22.47
C ALA A 936 62.93 14.55 -21.69
N ALA A 937 63.85 15.00 -20.83
CA ALA A 937 63.68 16.20 -20.01
C ALA A 937 63.58 17.49 -20.85
N VAL A 938 64.20 17.51 -22.04
CA VAL A 938 64.25 18.66 -22.95
C VAL A 938 63.08 18.67 -23.94
N LEU A 939 62.35 17.55 -24.10
CA LEU A 939 61.21 17.48 -25.00
C LEU A 939 60.02 18.37 -24.55
N PRO A 940 59.24 18.96 -25.48
CA PRO A 940 58.11 19.85 -25.16
C PRO A 940 56.99 19.18 -24.34
N ARG A 941 56.67 19.72 -23.15
CA ARG A 941 55.79 19.06 -22.16
C ARG A 941 54.31 19.10 -22.52
N THR A 942 53.88 20.19 -23.11
CA THR A 942 52.49 20.43 -23.47
C THR A 942 52.34 20.70 -24.97
N ALA A 943 51.11 20.64 -25.48
CA ALA A 943 50.81 21.10 -26.85
C ALA A 943 51.16 22.58 -27.06
N PHE A 944 51.17 23.38 -25.99
CA PHE A 944 51.61 24.77 -26.02
C PHE A 944 53.14 24.86 -26.18
N ASP A 945 53.91 24.07 -25.43
CA ASP A 945 55.37 24.03 -25.57
C ASP A 945 55.78 23.52 -26.96
N ALA A 946 55.06 22.54 -27.49
CA ALA A 946 55.28 22.05 -28.86
C ALA A 946 55.03 23.16 -29.89
N ARG A 947 54.03 24.02 -29.66
CA ARG A 947 53.79 25.21 -30.48
C ARG A 947 54.92 26.23 -30.34
N VAL A 948 55.36 26.55 -29.12
CA VAL A 948 56.47 27.49 -28.88
C VAL A 948 57.75 27.00 -29.56
N TYR A 949 58.04 25.70 -29.48
CA TYR A 949 59.15 25.08 -30.20
C TYR A 949 59.02 25.23 -31.72
N MET A 950 57.84 24.98 -32.28
CA MET A 950 57.59 25.16 -33.72
C MET A 950 57.69 26.62 -34.16
N ASP A 951 57.21 27.56 -33.35
CA ASP A 951 57.32 29.02 -33.61
C ASP A 951 58.80 29.46 -33.61
N GLN A 952 59.60 28.95 -32.67
CA GLN A 952 61.04 29.18 -32.64
C GLN A 952 61.73 28.56 -33.86
N LEU A 953 61.40 27.32 -34.21
CA LEU A 953 61.94 26.63 -35.39
C LEU A 953 61.60 27.36 -36.69
N ALA A 954 60.40 27.92 -36.82
CA ALA A 954 60.00 28.75 -37.95
C ALA A 954 60.87 30.02 -38.05
N THR A 955 61.16 30.65 -36.91
CA THR A 955 62.04 31.82 -36.82
C THR A 955 63.47 31.48 -37.25
N ASP A 956 64.03 30.38 -36.73
CA ASP A 956 65.40 29.94 -37.02
C ASP A 956 65.58 29.54 -38.50
N LEU A 957 64.53 29.01 -39.14
CA LEU A 957 64.53 28.66 -40.56
C LEU A 957 64.25 29.85 -41.49
N GLY A 958 63.97 31.05 -40.94
CA GLY A 958 63.60 32.24 -41.72
C GLY A 958 62.26 32.11 -42.45
N VAL A 959 61.38 31.25 -41.94
CA VAL A 959 60.06 30.95 -42.50
C VAL A 959 59.00 31.84 -41.85
N ARG A 960 58.01 32.33 -42.61
CA ARG A 960 56.93 33.15 -42.03
C ARG A 960 56.16 32.36 -40.99
N GLN A 961 55.80 33.00 -39.87
CA GLN A 961 54.98 32.37 -38.83
C GLN A 961 53.67 31.84 -39.45
N VAL A 962 53.50 30.52 -39.44
CA VAL A 962 52.45 29.86 -40.22
C VAL A 962 51.20 29.66 -39.37
N GLU A 963 50.25 30.59 -39.46
CA GLU A 963 48.90 30.39 -38.90
C GLU A 963 48.00 29.68 -39.91
N TRP A 964 47.68 28.41 -39.66
CA TRP A 964 46.81 27.58 -40.50
C TRP A 964 45.76 26.86 -39.65
N SER A 965 44.61 26.54 -40.25
CA SER A 965 43.38 26.08 -39.57
C SER A 965 43.57 24.80 -38.72
N HIS A 966 44.59 24.00 -38.99
CA HIS A 966 44.89 22.76 -38.26
C HIS A 966 46.19 22.82 -37.44
N HIS A 967 46.78 24.02 -37.26
CA HIS A 967 48.03 24.21 -36.50
C HIS A 967 47.99 23.60 -35.10
N LEU A 968 46.89 23.85 -34.37
CA LEU A 968 46.70 23.33 -33.02
C LEU A 968 46.56 21.80 -33.01
N THR A 969 45.92 21.20 -34.01
CA THR A 969 45.79 19.74 -34.13
C THR A 969 47.15 19.11 -34.41
N TYR A 970 47.97 19.75 -35.25
CA TYR A 970 49.32 19.30 -35.55
C TYR A 970 50.24 19.43 -34.33
N ALA A 971 50.25 20.58 -33.65
CA ALA A 971 51.02 20.79 -32.41
C ALA A 971 50.58 19.84 -31.28
N ARG A 972 49.28 19.53 -31.18
CA ARG A 972 48.78 18.48 -30.27
C ARG A 972 49.33 17.10 -30.63
N ARG A 973 49.35 16.73 -31.91
CA ARG A 973 49.90 15.43 -32.34
C ARG A 973 51.40 15.33 -32.04
N VAL A 974 52.17 16.39 -32.28
CA VAL A 974 53.58 16.47 -31.87
C VAL A 974 53.68 16.32 -30.34
N GLY A 975 52.90 17.09 -29.58
CA GLY A 975 52.86 16.98 -28.12
C GLY A 975 52.49 15.58 -27.58
N GLN A 976 51.61 14.85 -28.26
CA GLN A 976 51.25 13.47 -27.92
C GLN A 976 52.44 12.51 -28.10
N VAL A 977 53.15 12.60 -29.23
CA VAL A 977 54.33 11.76 -29.48
C VAL A 977 55.43 12.07 -28.45
N MET A 978 55.64 13.35 -28.12
CA MET A 978 56.61 13.75 -27.10
C MET A 978 56.21 13.30 -25.68
N ALA A 979 54.91 13.29 -25.37
CA ALA A 979 54.42 12.79 -24.09
C ALA A 979 54.63 11.28 -23.95
N GLU A 980 54.37 10.52 -25.01
CA GLU A 980 54.61 9.07 -25.01
C GLU A 980 56.11 8.75 -24.92
N ALA A 981 56.97 9.44 -25.67
CA ALA A 981 58.42 9.27 -25.58
C ALA A 981 58.95 9.53 -24.16
N ARG A 982 58.43 10.55 -23.46
CA ARG A 982 58.77 10.83 -22.06
C ARG A 982 58.27 9.75 -21.11
N ARG A 983 57.05 9.27 -21.31
CA ARG A 983 56.47 8.18 -20.52
C ARG A 983 57.33 6.92 -20.65
N LEU A 984 57.67 6.53 -21.87
CA LEU A 984 58.52 5.36 -22.12
C LEU A 984 59.94 5.55 -21.56
N ALA A 985 60.53 6.75 -21.68
CA ALA A 985 61.82 7.03 -21.05
C ALA A 985 61.78 6.94 -19.52
N ALA A 986 60.71 7.42 -18.88
CA ALA A 986 60.53 7.30 -17.44
C ALA A 986 60.30 5.84 -17.01
N LEU A 987 59.57 5.06 -17.80
CA LEU A 987 59.40 3.61 -17.57
C LEU A 987 60.73 2.85 -17.76
N SER A 988 61.53 3.20 -18.76
CA SER A 988 62.89 2.67 -18.94
C SER A 988 63.84 3.05 -17.81
N ALA A 989 63.66 4.22 -17.19
CA ALA A 989 64.46 4.66 -16.03
C ALA A 989 63.99 4.08 -14.69
N ALA A 990 62.74 3.64 -14.62
CA ALA A 990 62.18 2.93 -13.47
C ALA A 990 62.55 1.43 -13.48
N GLU A 991 63.04 0.90 -14.61
CA GLU A 991 63.77 -0.36 -14.60
C GLU A 991 65.10 -0.14 -13.86
N PRO A 992 65.41 -0.89 -12.78
CA PRO A 992 66.63 -0.69 -12.03
C PRO A 992 67.85 -0.97 -12.93
N GLU A 993 68.63 0.07 -13.24
CA GLU A 993 69.96 -0.07 -13.82
C GLU A 993 70.85 -0.80 -12.81
N VAL A 994 71.17 -2.06 -13.12
CA VAL A 994 72.31 -2.75 -12.51
C VAL A 994 73.57 -2.18 -13.17
N GLU A 995 74.07 -1.07 -12.64
CA GLU A 995 75.45 -0.65 -12.90
C GLU A 995 76.26 -0.65 -11.60
N THR A 996 76.96 -1.76 -11.35
CA THR A 996 78.41 -1.75 -11.17
C THR A 996 78.98 -3.19 -11.12
N ALA A 997 79.88 -3.46 -12.08
CA ALA A 997 80.79 -4.60 -12.17
C ALA A 997 80.21 -6.01 -12.42
N GLY A 998 80.10 -6.39 -13.69
CA GLY A 998 80.58 -7.71 -14.14
C GLY A 998 79.60 -8.88 -14.30
N SER A 999 78.28 -8.69 -14.33
CA SER A 999 77.33 -9.78 -14.64
C SER A 999 76.33 -9.35 -15.71
N GLY A 1000 76.09 -10.25 -16.68
CA GLY A 1000 75.25 -10.05 -17.86
C GLY A 1000 73.73 -10.01 -17.59
N PRO A 1001 72.88 -10.30 -18.62
CA PRO A 1001 71.43 -10.05 -18.58
C PRO A 1001 70.76 -10.71 -17.38
N ALA A 1002 69.66 -10.08 -16.90
CA ALA A 1002 68.86 -10.43 -15.72
C ALA A 1002 69.07 -11.88 -15.24
N MET A 1003 69.85 -12.05 -14.15
CA MET A 1003 70.17 -13.40 -13.66
C MET A 1003 68.88 -14.20 -13.50
N LEU A 1004 68.74 -15.28 -14.27
CA LEU A 1004 67.75 -16.31 -14.04
C LEU A 1004 67.82 -16.70 -12.55
N PRO A 1005 66.68 -16.87 -11.86
CA PRO A 1005 66.68 -17.42 -10.52
C PRO A 1005 67.43 -18.76 -10.55
N ILE A 1006 68.31 -18.98 -9.56
CA ILE A 1006 69.13 -20.20 -9.49
C ILE A 1006 68.21 -21.37 -9.15
N LEU A 1007 67.68 -22.03 -10.18
CA LEU A 1007 66.85 -23.22 -10.01
C LEU A 1007 67.71 -24.46 -9.81
N THR A 1008 67.29 -25.35 -8.91
CA THR A 1008 67.91 -26.67 -8.79
C THR A 1008 67.54 -27.60 -9.95
N PRO A 1009 68.28 -28.69 -10.20
CA PRO A 1009 67.97 -29.62 -11.29
C PRO A 1009 66.53 -30.15 -11.26
N GLY A 1010 65.99 -30.41 -10.06
CA GLY A 1010 64.59 -30.83 -9.87
C GLY A 1010 63.59 -29.74 -10.25
N GLN A 1011 63.83 -28.50 -9.82
CA GLN A 1011 62.96 -27.35 -10.15
C GLN A 1011 62.96 -27.05 -11.66
N ARG A 1012 64.10 -27.24 -12.36
CA ARG A 1012 64.16 -27.10 -13.83
C ARG A 1012 63.41 -28.20 -14.56
N ALA A 1013 63.50 -29.44 -14.08
CA ALA A 1013 62.72 -30.54 -14.64
C ALA A 1013 61.21 -30.27 -14.51
N LEU A 1014 60.78 -29.80 -13.33
CA LEU A 1014 59.40 -29.39 -13.07
C LEU A 1014 58.94 -28.23 -13.98
N ALA A 1015 59.75 -27.19 -14.16
CA ALA A 1015 59.43 -26.06 -15.03
C ALA A 1015 59.23 -26.49 -16.51
N ARG A 1016 60.09 -27.39 -17.01
CA ARG A 1016 59.98 -27.94 -18.38
C ARG A 1016 58.76 -28.85 -18.54
N PHE A 1017 58.45 -29.64 -17.51
CA PHE A 1017 57.24 -30.44 -17.47
C PHE A 1017 55.99 -29.55 -17.56
N LEU A 1018 55.94 -28.50 -16.74
CA LEU A 1018 54.84 -27.53 -16.74
C LEU A 1018 54.68 -26.83 -18.08
N ASP A 1019 55.77 -26.44 -18.77
CA ASP A 1019 55.69 -25.88 -20.14
C ASP A 1019 55.07 -26.87 -21.15
N HIS A 1020 55.39 -28.16 -21.04
CA HIS A 1020 54.89 -29.17 -21.97
C HIS A 1020 53.43 -29.55 -21.72
N GLU A 1021 53.04 -29.72 -20.45
CA GLU A 1021 51.73 -30.26 -20.05
C GLU A 1021 50.73 -29.18 -19.63
N TRP A 1022 51.08 -27.88 -19.72
CA TRP A 1022 50.24 -26.76 -19.28
C TRP A 1022 48.81 -26.80 -19.82
N HIS A 1023 48.68 -27.06 -21.12
CA HIS A 1023 47.38 -27.06 -21.79
C HIS A 1023 46.51 -28.24 -21.32
N ASN A 1024 47.11 -29.42 -21.17
CA ASN A 1024 46.43 -30.62 -20.69
C ASN A 1024 46.00 -30.46 -19.23
N LEU A 1025 46.82 -29.83 -18.38
CA LEU A 1025 46.47 -29.54 -16.99
C LEU A 1025 45.27 -28.59 -16.87
N LEU A 1026 45.21 -27.56 -17.71
CA LEU A 1026 44.07 -26.63 -17.76
C LEU A 1026 42.78 -27.31 -18.26
N GLU A 1027 42.88 -28.12 -19.33
CA GLU A 1027 41.73 -28.85 -19.87
C GLU A 1027 41.18 -29.89 -18.88
N GLU A 1028 42.08 -30.66 -18.25
CA GLU A 1028 41.71 -31.62 -17.20
C GLU A 1028 41.10 -30.87 -15.99
N ALA A 1029 41.62 -29.69 -15.59
CA ALA A 1029 41.06 -28.89 -14.49
C ALA A 1029 39.63 -28.39 -14.77
N ASP A 1030 39.35 -27.97 -16.00
CA ASP A 1030 38.00 -27.55 -16.43
C ASP A 1030 37.00 -28.70 -16.41
N SER A 1031 37.47 -29.94 -16.61
CA SER A 1031 36.64 -31.14 -16.63
C SER A 1031 36.21 -31.66 -15.25
N LEU A 1032 36.86 -31.22 -14.15
CA LEU A 1032 36.63 -31.71 -12.78
C LEU A 1032 35.28 -31.29 -12.15
N GLY A 1033 34.50 -30.43 -12.80
CA GLY A 1033 33.22 -29.94 -12.27
C GLY A 1033 33.37 -29.01 -11.04
N GLU A 1034 32.26 -28.48 -10.54
CA GLU A 1034 32.22 -27.66 -9.31
C GLU A 1034 31.92 -28.56 -8.10
N PRO A 1035 32.65 -28.44 -6.97
CA PRO A 1035 33.62 -27.39 -6.64
C PRO A 1035 35.10 -27.72 -6.94
N ALA A 1036 35.43 -28.95 -7.37
CA ALA A 1036 36.81 -29.45 -7.50
C ALA A 1036 37.70 -28.70 -8.51
N ARG A 1037 37.10 -28.03 -9.51
CA ARG A 1037 37.85 -27.18 -10.46
C ARG A 1037 38.56 -25.99 -9.82
N TYR A 1038 38.03 -25.43 -8.72
CA TYR A 1038 38.54 -24.18 -8.16
C TYR A 1038 39.95 -24.35 -7.52
N PRO A 1039 40.22 -25.37 -6.68
CA PRO A 1039 41.57 -25.66 -6.19
C PRO A 1039 42.58 -25.92 -7.31
N ALA A 1040 42.19 -26.69 -8.33
CA ALA A 1040 43.05 -27.02 -9.45
C ALA A 1040 43.49 -25.75 -10.21
N LYS A 1041 42.54 -24.85 -10.47
CA LYS A 1041 42.83 -23.54 -11.08
C LYS A 1041 43.66 -22.63 -10.18
N ALA A 1042 43.42 -22.62 -8.87
CA ALA A 1042 44.20 -21.85 -7.92
C ALA A 1042 45.68 -22.28 -7.95
N LEU A 1043 45.97 -23.59 -7.92
CA LEU A 1043 47.35 -24.09 -8.01
C LEU A 1043 48.03 -23.71 -9.32
N LEU A 1044 47.33 -23.85 -10.46
CA LEU A 1044 47.88 -23.44 -11.74
C LEU A 1044 48.13 -21.92 -11.79
N SER A 1045 47.26 -21.12 -11.18
CA SER A 1045 47.50 -19.67 -11.06
C SER A 1045 48.80 -19.36 -10.32
N GLU A 1046 49.07 -20.04 -9.22
CA GLU A 1046 50.33 -19.86 -8.45
C GLU A 1046 51.57 -20.32 -9.22
N LEU A 1047 51.43 -21.35 -10.08
CA LEU A 1047 52.54 -21.91 -10.86
C LEU A 1047 52.72 -21.27 -12.25
N ALA A 1048 51.92 -20.26 -12.61
CA ALA A 1048 51.82 -19.73 -13.98
C ALA A 1048 53.13 -19.19 -14.57
N ALA A 1049 54.07 -18.74 -13.75
CA ALA A 1049 55.37 -18.24 -14.21
C ALA A 1049 56.40 -19.35 -14.45
N MET A 1050 56.20 -20.56 -13.92
CA MET A 1050 57.14 -21.69 -14.08
C MET A 1050 57.33 -22.13 -15.54
N PRO A 1051 56.27 -22.26 -16.37
CA PRO A 1051 56.40 -22.53 -17.80
C PRO A 1051 57.29 -21.53 -18.55
N VAL A 1052 57.25 -20.25 -18.17
CA VAL A 1052 57.98 -19.16 -18.86
C VAL A 1052 59.49 -19.36 -18.71
N ILE A 1053 59.96 -19.66 -17.50
CA ILE A 1053 61.38 -19.98 -17.25
C ILE A 1053 61.80 -21.26 -17.99
N GLY A 1054 60.91 -22.25 -18.11
CA GLY A 1054 61.18 -23.49 -18.82
C GLY A 1054 61.48 -23.32 -20.32
N ARG A 1055 61.02 -22.22 -20.94
CA ARG A 1055 61.24 -21.91 -22.37
C ARG A 1055 62.58 -21.23 -22.64
N ASP A 1056 63.00 -20.32 -21.76
CA ASP A 1056 64.23 -19.51 -21.93
C ASP A 1056 65.51 -20.28 -21.57
N ASP A 1057 65.39 -21.46 -20.95
CA ASP A 1057 66.49 -22.35 -20.60
C ASP A 1057 66.78 -23.42 -21.70
N ARG A 1058 66.26 -23.21 -22.92
CA ARG A 1058 66.52 -23.99 -24.16
C ARG A 1058 67.56 -23.30 -25.03
#